data_AF-A0A081CC56-F1
#
_entry.id   AF-A0A081CC56-F1
#
_cell.length_a   1.000
_cell.length_b   1.000
_cell.length_c   1.000
_cell.angle_alpha   90.00
_cell.angle_beta   90.00
_cell.angle_gamma   90.00
#
_symmetry.space_group_name_H-M   'P 1'
#
loop_
_entity.id
_entity.type
_entity.pdbx_description
1 polymer ?
#
loop_
_entity_poly.entity_id
_entity_poly.type
_entity_poly.pdbx_seq_one_letter_code
_entity_poly.pdbx_strand_id
1 'polypeptide(L)'
;MVAIPRVAAARSLARQLARHNIRVSGISATPLRVAVAAVPTASSSRAPSSFRNFSISTRRSAAAAAAVKAPPAQDAAAQSAHDGSHQPTSELTEADLSRLVRQRNVGISAHIDSGKTTLTERVLFYTGRIKDIHEVRGRDAVGAKMDHMELEREKGITIQSAATYCSWKATPPTEKSSVSGDAADIESKDLMAKKEDFHINIIDTPGHVDFTIEVERALRVLDGAVLVLCAVSGVQSQTITVDRQMRRYSVPRISFINKMDRAGSNPWRVIGQIRNKLKMPAAAVQVPIGAEDDFIGLIDLIRWKAVYNEGHKGIEIRETDEIPAEYLELAKEKRAELIEQLAEVDDEMTEIFIEEREPTIEELAAAIRRTTTRCQFSPVFLGSAIKNKGVQAMLDGVCAYLPNPAEVPATAMDMSASATKKAAEEAAKAAGEDEEAAAEARRNAAPPVLPLSPASEAPLVGLAFKLEEGKYGQLTYMRVYQGTLKRGNLIFNARTGKKVKVPRLVRMHSNDMEDVEEIGAGEICAMFGVECSSGDTFTDGTTQLSMTSMFVPEPVISLAITPEGKESQNFSRALNRFQKEDPTFRVHVDKESNETIISGMGELHLEIYVERMRREYNVPCTTGKPRVAFRETVEKKATFAYTHKKQTGGAGQFGRVMGYIEPMEVDPETGVDTAFENRVVGGSIPNGYIAACEKGFYDALEKGALSGHAVTGVRFVLEDGAAHSVDSSELAFRLATAGAFREAYQKANPVILEPKMTVEVVAPIEFQGAVIGALNQRKGTISDTEVREDEFTLTAEVSLNDMFGYSSQLRGLTQGKGEFSMEYKCHTPVMMNIQKEMQEAYRKKQTEKK
;
A
#
# COMPACT_ATOMS: atom_id res chain seq x y z
N MET A 1 2.85 -26.68 64.40
CA MET A 1 4.33 -26.69 64.28
C MET A 1 4.69 -25.89 63.03
N VAL A 2 4.88 -24.57 63.18
CA VAL A 2 6.14 -23.82 62.98
C VAL A 2 6.66 -23.95 61.54
N ALA A 3 6.29 -23.06 60.62
CA ALA A 3 6.85 -21.73 60.31
C ALA A 3 8.00 -21.73 59.27
N ILE A 4 7.90 -20.77 58.33
CA ILE A 4 8.73 -20.44 57.16
C ILE A 4 10.18 -20.05 57.58
N PRO A 5 11.23 -20.23 56.74
CA PRO A 5 11.88 -19.10 56.03
C PRO A 5 12.44 -19.46 54.62
N ARG A 6 12.39 -18.61 53.58
CA ARG A 6 13.17 -17.38 53.23
C ARG A 6 14.69 -17.54 52.97
N VAL A 7 15.05 -17.38 51.68
CA VAL A 7 16.11 -16.53 51.05
C VAL A 7 17.51 -16.42 51.68
N ALA A 8 18.56 -16.76 50.89
CA ALA A 8 19.89 -16.10 50.83
C ALA A 8 20.65 -16.60 49.56
N ALA A 9 20.90 -15.79 48.53
CA ALA A 9 21.90 -14.72 48.38
C ALA A 9 23.37 -15.19 48.23
N ALA A 10 23.78 -15.21 46.95
CA ALA A 10 25.10 -14.91 46.37
C ALA A 10 26.31 -14.63 47.28
N ARG A 11 27.40 -15.39 47.05
CA ARG A 11 28.71 -14.93 46.51
C ARG A 11 29.81 -15.95 46.87
N SER A 12 30.52 -16.44 45.86
CA SER A 12 31.98 -16.25 45.70
C SER A 12 32.68 -17.44 45.05
N LEU A 13 33.77 -17.09 44.36
CA LEU A 13 34.95 -17.91 44.11
C LEU A 13 34.93 -18.86 42.92
N ALA A 14 35.03 -18.23 41.74
CA ALA A 14 35.91 -18.71 40.69
C ALA A 14 37.38 -18.74 41.18
N ARG A 15 38.00 -19.93 41.19
CA ARG A 15 39.41 -20.19 40.81
C ARG A 15 39.78 -21.68 40.95
N GLN A 16 39.92 -22.36 39.81
CA GLN A 16 40.87 -23.46 39.58
C GLN A 16 41.08 -23.54 38.05
N LEU A 17 42.13 -22.88 37.54
CA LEU A 17 43.41 -23.47 37.10
C LEU A 17 43.24 -24.43 35.90
N ALA A 18 43.38 -23.97 34.65
CA ALA A 18 44.64 -23.72 33.91
C ALA A 18 45.35 -24.99 33.42
N ARG A 19 45.46 -25.13 32.08
CA ARG A 19 46.61 -25.70 31.35
C ARG A 19 46.38 -25.61 29.83
N HIS A 20 46.98 -24.62 29.17
CA HIS A 20 48.00 -24.81 28.13
C HIS A 20 48.56 -23.44 27.68
N ASN A 21 49.85 -23.27 27.95
CA ASN A 21 50.72 -22.19 27.46
C ASN A 21 51.12 -22.47 26.01
N ILE A 22 51.32 -21.42 25.21
CA ILE A 22 52.59 -21.14 24.51
C ILE A 22 52.73 -19.61 24.33
N ARG A 23 53.94 -19.13 24.65
CA ARG A 23 54.50 -17.78 24.74
C ARG A 23 55.06 -17.29 23.38
N VAL A 24 55.56 -16.08 23.09
CA VAL A 24 55.64 -14.67 23.60
C VAL A 24 56.56 -13.94 22.60
N SER A 25 56.31 -12.65 22.30
CA SER A 25 57.28 -11.53 22.31
C SER A 25 56.64 -10.29 21.66
N GLY A 26 56.61 -9.05 22.17
CA GLY A 26 57.22 -8.39 23.33
C GLY A 26 57.48 -6.91 22.97
N ILE A 27 57.57 -6.03 23.99
CA ILE A 27 57.97 -4.59 24.00
C ILE A 27 56.77 -3.62 23.87
N SER A 28 56.55 -2.57 24.67
CA SER A 28 57.01 -2.04 25.98
C SER A 28 56.13 -0.79 26.23
N ALA A 29 55.80 -0.50 27.49
CA ALA A 29 54.95 0.62 27.89
C ALA A 29 55.75 1.72 28.61
N THR A 30 55.34 2.99 28.44
CA THR A 30 55.42 4.04 29.49
C THR A 30 54.34 5.12 29.26
N PRO A 31 53.81 5.78 30.33
CA PRO A 31 52.69 6.73 30.24
C PRO A 31 53.10 8.19 30.49
N LEU A 32 52.28 9.15 30.06
CA LEU A 32 52.34 10.56 30.49
C LEU A 32 50.95 11.22 30.48
N ARG A 33 50.84 12.29 31.29
CA ARG A 33 49.68 12.81 32.01
C ARG A 33 49.13 14.12 31.40
N VAL A 34 47.83 14.38 31.66
CA VAL A 34 47.16 15.67 32.01
C VAL A 34 46.92 16.73 30.91
N ALA A 35 45.65 17.12 30.70
CA ALA A 35 45.07 18.41 31.11
C ALA A 35 43.70 18.69 30.46
N VAL A 36 42.73 19.09 31.28
CA VAL A 36 41.42 19.65 30.90
C VAL A 36 41.48 21.16 31.11
N ALA A 37 40.94 21.98 30.21
CA ALA A 37 40.74 23.41 30.44
C ALA A 37 39.45 23.93 29.77
N ALA A 38 38.75 24.77 30.54
CA ALA A 38 37.43 25.33 30.30
C ALA A 38 37.46 26.71 29.62
N VAL A 39 36.28 27.11 29.14
CA VAL A 39 35.93 28.36 28.44
C VAL A 39 35.82 29.56 29.41
N PRO A 40 36.13 30.79 28.95
CA PRO A 40 35.59 32.00 29.56
C PRO A 40 34.81 32.91 28.58
N THR A 41 33.90 33.69 29.18
CA THR A 41 33.03 34.75 28.64
C THR A 41 33.68 36.15 28.74
N ALA A 42 33.40 37.09 27.81
CA ALA A 42 32.97 38.50 28.10
C ALA A 42 32.98 39.48 26.88
N SER A 43 31.83 40.16 26.71
CA SER A 43 31.43 41.52 26.24
C SER A 43 32.28 42.53 25.41
N SER A 44 31.56 43.10 24.41
CA SER A 44 31.38 44.51 23.96
C SER A 44 32.45 45.31 23.16
N SER A 45 32.04 45.87 22.00
CA SER A 45 32.16 47.30 21.62
C SER A 45 31.57 47.62 20.22
N ARG A 46 31.20 48.89 19.99
CA ARG A 46 30.43 49.50 18.87
C ARG A 46 31.26 49.77 17.58
N ALA A 47 30.59 49.64 16.41
CA ALA A 47 30.53 50.47 15.15
C ALA A 47 31.77 51.31 14.68
N PRO A 48 32.02 51.56 13.35
CA PRO A 48 31.03 52.08 12.40
C PRO A 48 31.15 51.69 10.90
N SER A 49 30.25 52.31 10.13
CA SER A 49 29.88 52.24 8.71
C SER A 49 30.97 52.47 7.66
N SER A 50 30.80 51.83 6.49
CA SER A 50 30.72 52.43 5.13
C SER A 50 31.26 51.46 4.07
N PHE A 51 30.41 50.99 3.15
CA PHE A 51 30.88 50.49 1.86
C PHE A 51 29.98 50.98 0.74
N ARG A 52 30.63 51.63 -0.22
CA ARG A 52 30.10 52.18 -1.47
C ARG A 52 29.79 51.07 -2.47
N ASN A 53 28.74 51.31 -3.24
CA ASN A 53 28.35 50.62 -4.46
C ASN A 53 29.51 50.49 -5.46
N PHE A 54 29.66 49.29 -6.03
CA PHE A 54 30.01 49.11 -7.44
C PHE A 54 29.26 47.90 -8.00
N SER A 55 28.43 48.17 -9.00
CA SER A 55 27.63 47.24 -9.77
C SER A 55 28.48 46.55 -10.84
N ILE A 56 28.49 45.22 -10.89
CA ILE A 56 28.77 44.46 -12.11
C ILE A 56 27.70 43.37 -12.22
N SER A 57 26.99 43.41 -13.34
CA SER A 57 25.90 42.52 -13.73
C SER A 57 26.45 41.13 -14.05
N THR A 58 25.96 40.11 -13.35
CA THR A 58 26.00 38.71 -13.79
C THR A 58 24.61 38.14 -13.63
N ARG A 59 24.01 37.73 -14.76
CA ARG A 59 22.74 37.00 -14.83
C ARG A 59 22.85 35.75 -13.97
N ARG A 60 22.17 35.74 -12.82
CA ARG A 60 21.86 34.52 -12.07
C ARG A 60 20.52 34.01 -12.60
N SER A 61 20.57 32.85 -13.25
CA SER A 61 19.46 31.92 -13.32
C SER A 61 19.09 31.55 -11.88
N ALA A 62 18.02 32.16 -11.38
CA ALA A 62 17.38 31.75 -10.14
C ALA A 62 16.63 30.45 -10.44
N ALA A 63 17.28 29.32 -10.19
CA ALA A 63 16.58 28.10 -9.85
C ALA A 63 15.90 28.38 -8.51
N ALA A 64 14.66 28.88 -8.57
CA ALA A 64 13.77 28.89 -7.43
C ALA A 64 13.62 27.43 -7.02
N ALA A 65 14.11 27.11 -5.82
CA ALA A 65 13.77 25.90 -5.11
C ALA A 65 12.24 25.87 -5.03
N ALA A 66 11.62 25.10 -5.93
CA ALA A 66 10.26 24.63 -5.77
C ALA A 66 10.30 23.66 -4.59
N ALA A 67 10.26 24.23 -3.39
CA ALA A 67 9.80 23.51 -2.23
C ALA A 67 8.47 22.89 -2.63
N VAL A 68 8.44 21.56 -2.75
CA VAL A 68 7.20 20.79 -2.82
C VAL A 68 6.52 21.03 -1.48
N LYS A 69 5.82 22.16 -1.41
CA LYS A 69 4.84 22.44 -0.39
C LYS A 69 3.84 21.31 -0.58
N ALA A 70 3.86 20.35 0.34
CA ALA A 70 2.80 19.37 0.46
C ALA A 70 1.49 20.14 0.23
N PRO A 71 0.61 19.68 -0.69
CA PRO A 71 -0.65 20.37 -0.88
C PRO A 71 -1.23 20.54 0.52
N PRO A 72 -1.60 21.77 0.92
CA PRO A 72 -2.22 21.95 2.22
C PRO A 72 -3.32 20.89 2.31
N ALA A 73 -3.41 20.21 3.45
CA ALA A 73 -4.56 19.40 3.80
C ALA A 73 -5.77 20.35 3.88
N GLN A 74 -6.19 20.85 2.73
CA GLN A 74 -7.46 21.47 2.49
C GLN A 74 -8.40 20.29 2.52
N ASP A 75 -9.17 20.16 3.60
CA ASP A 75 -10.62 20.33 3.64
C ASP A 75 -11.45 20.10 2.36
N ALA A 76 -10.93 19.52 1.28
CA ALA A 76 -11.65 19.30 0.02
C ALA A 76 -12.69 18.17 0.14
N ALA A 77 -12.50 17.26 1.10
CA ALA A 77 -13.52 16.25 1.45
C ALA A 77 -14.60 16.81 2.41
N ALA A 78 -14.31 17.90 3.14
CA ALA A 78 -15.25 18.51 4.09
C ALA A 78 -15.98 19.74 3.50
N GLN A 79 -15.38 20.46 2.55
CA GLN A 79 -15.95 21.65 1.90
C GLN A 79 -16.83 21.32 0.69
N SER A 80 -16.79 20.08 0.17
CA SER A 80 -17.75 19.63 -0.85
C SER A 80 -19.11 19.20 -0.28
N ALA A 81 -19.27 19.20 1.05
CA ALA A 81 -20.52 18.82 1.71
C ALA A 81 -21.53 19.97 1.89
N HIS A 82 -21.21 21.22 1.51
CA HIS A 82 -22.11 22.37 1.71
C HIS A 82 -22.21 23.39 0.57
N ASP A 83 -21.62 23.17 -0.60
CA ASP A 83 -21.79 24.09 -1.73
C ASP A 83 -22.99 23.68 -2.60
N GLY A 84 -24.14 24.31 -2.35
CA GLY A 84 -25.44 23.99 -2.94
C GLY A 84 -25.62 24.35 -4.41
N SER A 85 -24.82 23.80 -5.33
CA SER A 85 -24.94 24.09 -6.78
C SER A 85 -25.18 22.89 -7.71
N HIS A 86 -25.16 21.65 -7.23
CA HIS A 86 -25.63 20.49 -8.00
C HIS A 86 -26.51 19.58 -7.14
N GLN A 87 -27.83 19.72 -7.30
CA GLN A 87 -28.80 18.77 -6.73
C GLN A 87 -28.63 17.40 -7.39
N PRO A 88 -28.80 16.29 -6.63
CA PRO A 88 -28.89 14.96 -7.22
C PRO A 88 -29.98 14.91 -8.29
N THR A 89 -29.72 14.24 -9.41
CA THR A 89 -30.59 14.25 -10.60
C THR A 89 -31.97 13.61 -10.40
N SER A 90 -32.20 12.94 -9.27
CA SER A 90 -33.42 12.15 -8.99
C SER A 90 -33.70 12.07 -7.48
N GLU A 91 -34.95 12.37 -7.10
CA GLU A 91 -35.44 12.27 -5.72
C GLU A 91 -35.66 10.80 -5.32
N LEU A 92 -35.48 10.50 -4.03
CA LEU A 92 -35.71 9.15 -3.48
C LEU A 92 -37.21 8.92 -3.27
N THR A 93 -37.72 7.80 -3.78
CA THR A 93 -39.10 7.38 -3.50
C THR A 93 -39.24 6.86 -2.06
N GLU A 94 -40.46 6.84 -1.51
CA GLU A 94 -40.71 6.22 -0.20
C GLU A 94 -40.30 4.73 -0.17
N ALA A 95 -40.47 4.03 -1.29
CA ALA A 95 -40.03 2.65 -1.46
C ALA A 95 -38.49 2.53 -1.35
N ASP A 96 -37.75 3.43 -2.00
CA ASP A 96 -36.29 3.47 -1.91
C ASP A 96 -35.82 3.73 -0.48
N LEU A 97 -36.42 4.70 0.21
CA LEU A 97 -36.10 5.02 1.61
C LEU A 97 -36.34 3.82 2.53
N SER A 98 -37.50 3.17 2.40
CA SER A 98 -37.84 2.01 3.24
C SER A 98 -36.87 0.84 3.07
N ARG A 99 -36.38 0.62 1.84
CA ARG A 99 -35.41 -0.42 1.51
C ARG A 99 -34.02 -0.07 2.03
N LEU A 100 -33.55 1.15 1.76
CA LEU A 100 -32.20 1.59 2.09
C LEU A 100 -31.99 1.70 3.60
N VAL A 101 -32.99 2.15 4.36
CA VAL A 101 -32.90 2.29 5.83
C VAL A 101 -32.51 0.98 6.53
N ARG A 102 -32.92 -0.17 5.97
CA ARG A 102 -32.66 -1.51 6.53
C ARG A 102 -31.38 -2.15 6.01
N GLN A 103 -30.62 -1.46 5.17
CA GLN A 103 -29.41 -2.00 4.57
C GLN A 103 -28.15 -1.48 5.25
N ARG A 104 -27.15 -2.35 5.47
CA ARG A 104 -25.82 -1.99 5.98
C ARG A 104 -24.74 -2.63 5.11
N ASN A 105 -23.79 -1.85 4.64
CA ASN A 105 -22.60 -2.34 3.93
C ASN A 105 -21.37 -2.10 4.82
N VAL A 106 -20.87 -3.16 5.45
CA VAL A 106 -19.91 -3.07 6.56
C VAL A 106 -18.63 -3.86 6.28
N GLY A 107 -17.49 -3.22 6.47
CA GLY A 107 -16.19 -3.89 6.45
C GLY A 107 -15.72 -4.30 7.82
N ILE A 108 -15.12 -5.47 7.97
CA ILE A 108 -14.40 -5.85 9.18
C ILE A 108 -12.90 -5.66 8.92
N SER A 109 -12.28 -4.69 9.61
CA SER A 109 -10.89 -4.30 9.40
C SER A 109 -10.12 -4.23 10.73
N ALA A 110 -8.84 -4.63 10.70
CA ALA A 110 -8.04 -4.79 11.92
C ALA A 110 -6.59 -5.12 11.59
N HIS A 111 -5.72 -5.03 12.60
CA HIS A 111 -4.39 -5.62 12.55
C HIS A 111 -4.42 -7.17 12.44
N ILE A 112 -3.28 -7.75 12.05
CA ILE A 112 -3.02 -9.20 12.06
C ILE A 112 -3.33 -9.77 13.45
N ASP A 113 -3.84 -10.99 13.52
CA ASP A 113 -4.15 -11.68 14.78
C ASP A 113 -5.07 -10.91 15.74
N SER A 114 -5.85 -9.94 15.26
CA SER A 114 -6.89 -9.28 16.09
C SER A 114 -8.19 -10.08 16.16
N GLY A 115 -8.30 -11.16 15.37
CA GLY A 115 -9.46 -12.05 15.33
C GLY A 115 -10.59 -11.59 14.41
N LYS A 116 -10.27 -10.97 13.26
CA LYS A 116 -11.25 -10.55 12.23
C LYS A 116 -12.07 -11.73 11.72
N THR A 117 -11.41 -12.71 11.10
CA THR A 117 -12.05 -13.90 10.55
C THR A 117 -12.84 -14.66 11.62
N THR A 118 -12.28 -14.76 12.84
CA THR A 118 -13.00 -15.35 13.97
C THR A 118 -14.27 -14.59 14.31
N LEU A 119 -14.25 -13.26 14.31
CA LEU A 119 -15.43 -12.42 14.53
C LEU A 119 -16.45 -12.60 13.40
N THR A 120 -16.01 -12.53 12.13
CA THR A 120 -16.84 -12.73 10.95
C THR A 120 -17.58 -14.06 10.99
N GLU A 121 -16.90 -15.14 11.38
CA GLU A 121 -17.53 -16.43 11.54
C GLU A 121 -18.62 -16.44 12.62
N ARG A 122 -18.40 -15.80 13.77
CA ARG A 122 -19.44 -15.71 14.81
C ARG A 122 -20.64 -14.91 14.31
N VAL A 123 -20.41 -13.84 13.56
CA VAL A 123 -21.50 -13.10 12.91
C VAL A 123 -22.29 -13.98 11.96
N LEU A 124 -21.62 -14.77 11.12
CA LEU A 124 -22.30 -15.72 10.23
C LEU A 124 -23.08 -16.79 10.98
N PHE A 125 -22.59 -17.24 12.13
CA PHE A 125 -23.29 -18.23 12.94
C PHE A 125 -24.55 -17.65 13.58
N TYR A 126 -24.44 -16.48 14.22
CA TYR A 126 -25.59 -15.84 14.88
C TYR A 126 -26.65 -15.35 13.88
N THR A 127 -26.26 -15.02 12.66
CA THR A 127 -27.21 -14.70 11.58
C THR A 127 -27.80 -15.93 10.90
N GLY A 128 -27.52 -17.14 11.41
CA GLY A 128 -28.04 -18.41 10.90
C GLY A 128 -27.45 -18.87 9.56
N ARG A 129 -26.37 -18.22 9.08
CA ARG A 129 -25.74 -18.50 7.78
C ARG A 129 -24.78 -19.68 7.81
N ILE A 130 -24.20 -19.98 8.97
CA ILE A 130 -23.43 -21.23 9.20
C ILE A 130 -24.02 -21.99 10.37
N LYS A 131 -24.04 -23.32 10.25
CA LYS A 131 -24.55 -24.22 11.30
C LYS A 131 -23.54 -24.47 12.42
N ASP A 132 -22.25 -24.41 12.08
CA ASP A 132 -21.14 -24.68 12.98
C ASP A 132 -19.98 -23.74 12.72
N ILE A 133 -19.17 -23.53 13.75
CA ILE A 133 -18.10 -22.55 13.77
C ILE A 133 -16.77 -23.27 13.82
N HIS A 134 -15.81 -22.87 12.98
CA HIS A 134 -14.56 -23.58 12.76
C HIS A 134 -13.38 -22.63 12.92
N GLU A 135 -12.48 -22.92 13.85
CA GLU A 135 -11.35 -22.02 14.08
C GLU A 135 -10.36 -22.02 12.91
N VAL A 136 -9.80 -20.84 12.62
CA VAL A 136 -8.79 -20.62 11.55
C VAL A 136 -7.59 -21.57 11.67
N ARG A 137 -7.18 -21.91 12.92
CA ARG A 137 -6.14 -22.91 13.22
C ARG A 137 -6.69 -24.05 14.09
N GLY A 138 -7.94 -24.44 13.85
CA GLY A 138 -8.59 -25.53 14.57
C GLY A 138 -7.93 -26.89 14.29
N ARG A 139 -8.08 -27.82 15.24
CA ARG A 139 -7.61 -29.22 15.06
C ARG A 139 -8.40 -29.99 14.01
N ASP A 140 -9.52 -29.42 13.55
CA ASP A 140 -10.52 -30.10 12.72
C ASP A 140 -10.17 -30.10 11.22
N ALA A 141 -9.07 -29.45 10.82
CA ALA A 141 -8.59 -29.32 9.43
C ALA A 141 -9.56 -28.67 8.41
N VAL A 142 -10.80 -28.35 8.80
CA VAL A 142 -11.81 -27.67 7.96
C VAL A 142 -11.44 -26.21 7.71
N GLY A 143 -10.93 -25.51 8.73
CA GLY A 143 -10.61 -24.08 8.69
C GLY A 143 -11.84 -23.18 8.66
N ALA A 144 -11.63 -21.87 8.78
CA ALA A 144 -12.72 -20.91 8.79
C ALA A 144 -13.40 -20.81 7.41
N LYS A 145 -14.73 -20.63 7.36
CA LYS A 145 -15.49 -20.63 6.09
C LYS A 145 -15.13 -19.46 5.17
N MET A 146 -14.70 -18.33 5.75
CA MET A 146 -14.31 -17.11 5.01
C MET A 146 -12.94 -17.23 4.32
N ASP A 147 -12.05 -18.08 4.84
CA ASP A 147 -10.76 -18.38 4.23
C ASP A 147 -10.97 -19.54 3.23
N HIS A 148 -11.44 -19.19 2.03
CA HIS A 148 -11.82 -20.15 1.00
C HIS A 148 -10.61 -20.70 0.23
N MET A 149 -9.52 -19.95 0.15
CA MET A 149 -8.30 -20.39 -0.52
C MET A 149 -7.55 -21.40 0.35
N GLU A 150 -6.99 -22.44 -0.26
CA GLU A 150 -6.15 -23.42 0.44
C GLU A 150 -4.92 -22.75 1.11
N LEU A 151 -4.32 -21.78 0.43
CA LEU A 151 -3.20 -20.99 0.94
C LEU A 151 -3.55 -20.17 2.20
N GLU A 152 -4.78 -19.63 2.27
CA GLU A 152 -5.25 -18.89 3.45
C GLU A 152 -5.36 -19.82 4.66
N ARG A 153 -5.89 -21.04 4.46
CA ARG A 153 -6.01 -22.06 5.52
C ARG A 153 -4.64 -22.57 5.98
N GLU A 154 -3.71 -22.79 5.05
CA GLU A 154 -2.36 -23.26 5.38
C GLU A 154 -1.56 -22.22 6.17
N LYS A 155 -1.58 -20.96 5.74
CA LYS A 155 -0.83 -19.86 6.39
C LYS A 155 -1.59 -19.32 7.62
N GLY A 156 -2.91 -19.54 7.70
CA GLY A 156 -3.81 -19.03 8.73
C GLY A 156 -3.95 -17.51 8.68
N ILE A 157 -3.98 -16.93 7.47
CA ILE A 157 -4.15 -15.50 7.22
C ILE A 157 -5.15 -15.31 6.07
N THR A 158 -5.95 -14.25 6.15
CA THR A 158 -6.80 -13.82 5.04
C THR A 158 -5.96 -13.04 4.02
N ILE A 159 -6.04 -13.44 2.75
CA ILE A 159 -5.27 -12.88 1.62
C ILE A 159 -6.19 -12.02 0.75
N GLN A 160 -7.34 -12.56 0.35
CA GLN A 160 -8.34 -11.85 -0.44
C GLN A 160 -9.51 -11.40 0.43
N SER A 161 -10.11 -10.26 0.10
CA SER A 161 -11.33 -9.83 0.77
C SER A 161 -12.51 -10.78 0.46
N ALA A 162 -13.23 -11.22 1.49
CA ALA A 162 -14.39 -12.12 1.33
C ALA A 162 -15.69 -11.36 1.57
N ALA A 163 -16.60 -11.38 0.59
CA ALA A 163 -17.89 -10.68 0.67
C ALA A 163 -19.02 -11.68 0.94
N THR A 164 -19.88 -11.39 1.90
CA THR A 164 -21.01 -12.25 2.27
C THR A 164 -22.22 -11.42 2.67
N TYR A 165 -23.40 -11.89 2.27
CA TYR A 165 -24.68 -11.32 2.70
C TYR A 165 -25.23 -12.09 3.90
N CYS A 166 -25.68 -11.37 4.93
CA CYS A 166 -26.44 -11.91 6.05
C CYS A 166 -27.63 -11.04 6.43
N SER A 167 -28.51 -11.59 7.27
CA SER A 167 -29.69 -10.89 7.76
C SER A 167 -29.68 -10.96 9.28
N TRP A 168 -29.98 -9.85 9.93
CA TRP A 168 -29.94 -9.73 11.38
C TRP A 168 -31.21 -9.06 11.88
N LYS A 169 -31.79 -9.61 12.95
CA LYS A 169 -32.89 -8.99 13.67
C LYS A 169 -32.31 -8.16 14.79
N ALA A 170 -32.17 -6.87 14.54
CA ALA A 170 -31.57 -5.96 15.49
C ALA A 170 -32.60 -5.54 16.54
N THR A 171 -32.11 -5.36 17.76
CA THR A 171 -32.85 -4.69 18.82
C THR A 171 -32.51 -3.20 18.78
N PRO A 172 -33.48 -2.29 18.52
CA PRO A 172 -33.22 -0.85 18.51
C PRO A 172 -32.64 -0.39 19.86
N PRO A 173 -31.68 0.54 19.87
CA PRO A 173 -31.06 1.03 21.12
C PRO A 173 -32.06 1.77 22.03
N THR A 174 -33.18 2.21 21.46
CA THR A 174 -34.27 2.93 22.13
C THR A 174 -35.29 2.00 22.81
N GLU A 175 -35.33 0.71 22.45
CA GLU A 175 -36.21 -0.26 23.08
C GLU A 175 -35.55 -0.94 24.29
N LYS A 176 -36.34 -1.22 25.34
CA LYS A 176 -35.90 -2.00 26.52
C LYS A 176 -35.84 -3.51 26.26
N SER A 177 -35.91 -3.94 25.01
CA SER A 177 -35.99 -5.33 24.61
C SER A 177 -34.63 -6.02 24.59
N SER A 178 -34.63 -7.36 24.55
CA SER A 178 -33.41 -8.16 24.69
C SER A 178 -32.52 -8.10 23.44
N VAL A 179 -31.20 -7.98 23.63
CA VAL A 179 -30.17 -8.21 22.60
C VAL A 179 -30.32 -9.67 22.18
N SER A 180 -30.91 -9.96 21.02
CA SER A 180 -30.86 -11.30 20.40
C SER A 180 -31.42 -11.28 18.98
N GLY A 181 -30.64 -11.75 18.02
CA GLY A 181 -31.12 -12.22 16.72
C GLY A 181 -31.37 -13.73 16.75
N ASP A 182 -32.47 -14.17 16.16
CA ASP A 182 -33.09 -15.48 16.41
C ASP A 182 -32.20 -16.71 16.10
N ALA A 183 -32.05 -17.58 17.10
CA ALA A 183 -31.77 -19.02 16.94
C ALA A 183 -32.22 -19.83 18.18
N ALA A 184 -33.43 -19.60 18.69
CA ALA A 184 -34.23 -20.56 19.45
C ALA A 184 -35.56 -19.89 19.84
N ASP A 185 -36.65 -20.34 19.23
CA ASP A 185 -37.98 -20.18 19.81
C ASP A 185 -37.97 -20.85 21.19
N ILE A 186 -38.08 -20.05 22.26
CA ILE A 186 -38.67 -20.53 23.51
C ILE A 186 -39.85 -19.60 23.81
N GLU A 187 -41.01 -20.24 23.87
CA GLU A 187 -42.35 -19.70 24.07
C GLU A 187 -42.49 -18.89 25.38
N SER A 188 -42.04 -17.63 25.39
CA SER A 188 -42.47 -16.67 26.42
C SER A 188 -43.24 -15.53 25.77
N LYS A 189 -44.56 -15.62 25.88
CA LYS A 189 -45.60 -14.76 25.28
C LYS A 189 -45.73 -13.36 25.91
N ASP A 190 -44.78 -12.91 26.71
CA ASP A 190 -44.95 -11.66 27.47
C ASP A 190 -44.04 -10.54 26.93
N LEU A 191 -44.71 -9.47 26.48
CA LEU A 191 -44.20 -8.20 25.94
C LEU A 191 -43.55 -8.27 24.55
N MET A 192 -44.42 -8.11 23.53
CA MET A 192 -44.09 -7.84 22.13
C MET A 192 -43.14 -6.64 21.97
N ALA A 193 -41.83 -6.90 21.89
CA ALA A 193 -40.83 -5.95 21.45
C ALA A 193 -40.66 -6.01 19.92
N LYS A 194 -40.56 -4.86 19.24
CA LYS A 194 -40.44 -4.81 17.78
C LYS A 194 -38.97 -4.94 17.38
N LYS A 195 -38.50 -6.19 17.22
CA LYS A 195 -37.23 -6.44 16.52
C LYS A 195 -37.36 -6.01 15.06
N GLU A 196 -36.31 -5.39 14.52
CA GLU A 196 -36.29 -4.91 13.13
C GLU A 196 -35.35 -5.76 12.27
N ASP A 197 -35.81 -6.14 11.07
CA ASP A 197 -35.01 -6.90 10.11
C ASP A 197 -34.04 -5.99 9.34
N PHE A 198 -32.75 -6.29 9.44
CA PHE A 198 -31.67 -5.64 8.69
C PHE A 198 -30.99 -6.61 7.72
N HIS A 199 -30.52 -6.05 6.61
CA HIS A 199 -29.73 -6.74 5.59
C HIS A 199 -28.30 -6.21 5.65
N ILE A 200 -27.35 -7.08 5.97
CA ILE A 200 -25.95 -6.70 6.19
C ILE A 200 -25.08 -7.37 5.12
N ASN A 201 -24.42 -6.57 4.31
CA ASN A 201 -23.33 -7.00 3.46
C ASN A 201 -22.02 -6.84 4.24
N ILE A 202 -21.34 -7.94 4.50
CA ILE A 202 -20.06 -7.95 5.22
C ILE A 202 -18.94 -8.19 4.22
N ILE A 203 -17.89 -7.36 4.30
CA ILE A 203 -16.62 -7.61 3.62
C ILE A 203 -15.55 -7.83 4.69
N ASP A 204 -15.03 -9.05 4.78
CA ASP A 204 -13.88 -9.37 5.63
C ASP A 204 -12.60 -8.96 4.89
N THR A 205 -11.77 -8.12 5.53
CA THR A 205 -10.59 -7.53 4.89
C THR A 205 -9.30 -8.14 5.44
N PRO A 206 -8.26 -8.31 4.62
CA PRO A 206 -6.98 -8.81 5.10
C PRO A 206 -6.34 -7.83 6.09
N GLY A 207 -5.59 -8.36 7.06
CA GLY A 207 -4.90 -7.54 8.06
C GLY A 207 -3.43 -7.27 7.78
N HIS A 208 -2.89 -7.88 6.72
CA HIS A 208 -1.46 -7.85 6.42
C HIS A 208 -1.12 -6.65 5.54
N VAL A 209 0.05 -6.04 5.77
CA VAL A 209 0.54 -4.84 5.06
C VAL A 209 0.74 -5.10 3.55
N ASP A 210 0.98 -6.34 3.18
CA ASP A 210 1.20 -6.76 1.80
C ASP A 210 -0.08 -6.77 0.96
N PHE A 211 -1.25 -6.85 1.60
CA PHE A 211 -2.57 -6.89 0.97
C PHE A 211 -3.36 -5.61 1.24
N THR A 212 -2.68 -4.48 1.42
CA THR A 212 -3.33 -3.18 1.69
C THR A 212 -4.29 -2.76 0.58
N ILE A 213 -4.03 -3.16 -0.67
CA ILE A 213 -4.92 -2.88 -1.80
C ILE A 213 -6.30 -3.52 -1.65
N GLU A 214 -6.39 -4.71 -1.06
CA GLU A 214 -7.66 -5.36 -0.77
C GLU A 214 -8.46 -4.58 0.29
N VAL A 215 -7.75 -3.97 1.25
CA VAL A 215 -8.37 -3.07 2.24
C VAL A 215 -8.82 -1.76 1.60
N GLU A 216 -8.00 -1.12 0.75
CA GLU A 216 -8.37 0.10 0.01
C GLU A 216 -9.63 -0.12 -0.85
N ARG A 217 -9.65 -1.24 -1.59
CA ARG A 217 -10.75 -1.67 -2.44
C ARG A 217 -12.03 -1.87 -1.64
N ALA A 218 -11.95 -2.58 -0.51
CA ALA A 218 -13.09 -2.82 0.36
C ALA A 218 -13.61 -1.49 0.94
N LEU A 219 -12.74 -0.69 1.56
CA LEU A 219 -13.16 0.57 2.19
C LEU A 219 -13.77 1.56 1.19
N ARG A 220 -13.35 1.55 -0.08
CA ARG A 220 -13.95 2.40 -1.12
C ARG A 220 -15.42 2.08 -1.41
N VAL A 221 -15.83 0.83 -1.23
CA VAL A 221 -17.18 0.34 -1.51
C VAL A 221 -18.05 0.14 -0.27
N LEU A 222 -17.57 0.47 0.92
CA LEU A 222 -18.31 0.27 2.15
C LEU A 222 -18.92 1.58 2.65
N ASP A 223 -20.02 1.48 3.40
CA ASP A 223 -20.67 2.62 4.03
C ASP A 223 -20.27 2.78 5.49
N GLY A 224 -19.83 1.69 6.12
CA GLY A 224 -19.28 1.72 7.46
C GLY A 224 -18.24 0.62 7.67
N ALA A 225 -17.52 0.70 8.78
CA ALA A 225 -16.54 -0.31 9.15
C ALA A 225 -16.55 -0.63 10.64
N VAL A 226 -16.15 -1.87 10.97
CA VAL A 226 -15.84 -2.32 12.33
C VAL A 226 -14.33 -2.41 12.44
N LEU A 227 -13.73 -1.51 13.23
CA LEU A 227 -12.32 -1.52 13.56
C LEU A 227 -12.09 -2.47 14.75
N VAL A 228 -11.57 -3.67 14.48
CA VAL A 228 -11.28 -4.66 15.53
C VAL A 228 -9.91 -4.39 16.15
N LEU A 229 -9.85 -4.36 17.47
CA LEU A 229 -8.64 -4.13 18.26
C LEU A 229 -8.46 -5.27 19.27
N CYS A 230 -7.21 -5.63 19.57
CA CYS A 230 -6.91 -6.63 20.59
C CYS A 230 -6.86 -5.97 21.98
N ALA A 231 -7.56 -6.52 22.98
CA ALA A 231 -7.55 -6.03 24.36
C ALA A 231 -6.15 -6.01 25.01
N VAL A 232 -5.23 -6.86 24.52
CA VAL A 232 -3.85 -7.00 25.03
C VAL A 232 -2.85 -6.19 24.20
N SER A 233 -2.98 -6.16 22.87
CA SER A 233 -2.01 -5.48 22.01
C SER A 233 -2.34 -4.00 21.80
N GLY A 234 -3.63 -3.65 21.86
CA GLY A 234 -4.13 -2.30 21.61
C GLY A 234 -3.88 -1.81 20.18
N VAL A 235 -3.60 -0.51 20.03
CA VAL A 235 -3.36 0.13 18.72
C VAL A 235 -1.92 -0.11 18.28
N GLN A 236 -1.78 -0.84 17.17
CA GLN A 236 -0.51 -1.20 16.52
C GLN A 236 -0.26 -0.33 15.28
N SER A 237 0.93 -0.42 14.69
CA SER A 237 1.32 0.37 13.50
C SER A 237 0.36 0.17 12.32
N GLN A 238 -0.06 -1.05 12.05
CA GLN A 238 -0.99 -1.33 10.96
C GLN A 238 -2.42 -0.91 11.30
N THR A 239 -2.78 -0.78 12.58
CA THR A 239 -4.05 -0.16 12.95
C THR A 239 -4.08 1.30 12.52
N ILE A 240 -2.95 2.01 12.64
CA ILE A 240 -2.82 3.41 12.21
C ILE A 240 -2.90 3.50 10.68
N THR A 241 -2.31 2.56 9.93
CA THR A 241 -2.44 2.56 8.46
C THR A 241 -3.88 2.33 8.03
N VAL A 242 -4.58 1.36 8.64
CA VAL A 242 -6.01 1.11 8.37
C VAL A 242 -6.87 2.33 8.76
N ASP A 243 -6.58 2.99 9.88
CA ASP A 243 -7.26 4.22 10.28
C ASP A 243 -7.07 5.35 9.27
N ARG A 244 -5.84 5.52 8.75
CA ARG A 244 -5.51 6.48 7.69
C ARG A 244 -6.28 6.18 6.40
N GLN A 245 -6.43 4.90 6.04
CA GLN A 245 -7.24 4.48 4.88
C GLN A 245 -8.72 4.78 5.06
N MET A 246 -9.29 4.48 6.23
CA MET A 246 -10.68 4.81 6.56
C MET A 246 -10.93 6.32 6.52
N ARG A 247 -10.01 7.13 7.05
CA ARG A 247 -10.08 8.60 6.99
C ARG A 247 -10.03 9.12 5.56
N ARG A 248 -9.22 8.51 4.69
CA ARG A 248 -9.10 8.91 3.28
C ARG A 248 -10.44 8.81 2.53
N TYR A 249 -11.22 7.78 2.83
CA TYR A 249 -12.55 7.58 2.23
C TYR A 249 -13.69 8.08 3.11
N SER A 250 -13.39 8.77 4.22
CA SER A 250 -14.37 9.26 5.19
C SER A 250 -15.38 8.18 5.61
N VAL A 251 -14.91 6.97 5.91
CA VAL A 251 -15.77 5.83 6.27
C VAL A 251 -16.09 5.86 7.78
N PRO A 252 -17.37 6.00 8.17
CA PRO A 252 -17.81 5.88 9.56
C PRO A 252 -17.45 4.54 10.15
N ARG A 253 -17.07 4.53 11.43
CA ARG A 253 -16.56 3.31 12.07
C ARG A 253 -16.96 3.18 13.52
N ILE A 254 -17.17 1.93 13.92
CA ILE A 254 -17.26 1.53 15.32
C ILE A 254 -16.00 0.76 15.69
N SER A 255 -15.56 0.86 16.95
CA SER A 255 -14.41 0.11 17.44
C SER A 255 -14.87 -1.10 18.25
N PHE A 256 -14.31 -2.28 17.99
CA PHE A 256 -14.59 -3.49 18.75
C PHE A 256 -13.32 -4.04 19.40
N ILE A 257 -13.23 -3.96 20.72
CA ILE A 257 -12.13 -4.54 21.49
C ILE A 257 -12.41 -6.03 21.70
N ASN A 258 -11.70 -6.84 20.93
CA ASN A 258 -11.77 -8.29 20.95
C ASN A 258 -10.71 -8.89 21.88
N LYS A 259 -10.85 -10.19 22.15
CA LYS A 259 -9.93 -11.00 22.98
C LYS A 259 -9.89 -10.57 24.45
N MET A 260 -11.04 -10.14 24.97
CA MET A 260 -11.23 -9.86 26.41
C MET A 260 -10.98 -11.07 27.32
N ASP A 261 -10.89 -12.26 26.74
CA ASP A 261 -10.57 -13.52 27.41
C ASP A 261 -9.09 -13.73 27.74
N ARG A 262 -8.18 -12.92 27.18
CA ARG A 262 -6.74 -13.13 27.35
C ARG A 262 -6.20 -12.50 28.61
N ALA A 263 -5.24 -13.18 29.24
CA ALA A 263 -4.46 -12.64 30.35
C ALA A 263 -3.84 -11.28 30.00
N GLY A 264 -4.01 -10.29 30.88
CA GLY A 264 -3.59 -8.91 30.67
C GLY A 264 -4.53 -8.07 29.80
N SER A 265 -5.78 -8.52 29.59
CA SER A 265 -6.81 -7.73 28.89
C SER A 265 -7.08 -6.44 29.63
N ASN A 266 -6.92 -5.29 28.97
CA ASN A 266 -7.25 -3.99 29.55
C ASN A 266 -7.91 -3.09 28.49
N PRO A 267 -9.25 -3.03 28.45
CA PRO A 267 -9.97 -2.26 27.43
C PRO A 267 -9.77 -0.75 27.60
N TRP A 268 -9.63 -0.26 28.83
CA TRP A 268 -9.46 1.16 29.13
C TRP A 268 -8.18 1.74 28.54
N ARG A 269 -7.08 0.96 28.62
CA ARG A 269 -5.82 1.32 27.96
C ARG A 269 -5.97 1.42 26.45
N VAL A 270 -6.74 0.52 25.84
CA VAL A 270 -6.97 0.53 24.38
C VAL A 270 -7.79 1.75 23.97
N ILE A 271 -8.82 2.12 24.74
CA ILE A 271 -9.61 3.34 24.50
C ILE A 271 -8.72 4.58 24.57
N GLY A 272 -7.87 4.70 25.60
CA GLY A 272 -6.89 5.79 25.69
C GLY A 272 -5.91 5.81 24.51
N GLN A 273 -5.52 4.64 23.98
CA GLN A 273 -4.70 4.56 22.78
C GLN A 273 -5.44 4.98 21.50
N ILE A 274 -6.74 4.72 21.38
CA ILE A 274 -7.55 5.26 20.26
C ILE A 274 -7.52 6.79 20.31
N ARG A 275 -7.80 7.39 21.48
CA ARG A 275 -7.76 8.84 21.65
C ARG A 275 -6.40 9.44 21.32
N ASN A 276 -5.33 8.88 21.89
CA ASN A 276 -4.00 9.47 21.79
C ASN A 276 -3.28 9.16 20.46
N LYS A 277 -3.30 7.90 20.02
CA LYS A 277 -2.55 7.47 18.82
C LYS A 277 -3.33 7.64 17.53
N LEU A 278 -4.64 7.35 17.56
CA LEU A 278 -5.49 7.57 16.39
C LEU A 278 -5.99 9.00 16.33
N LYS A 279 -5.87 9.83 17.39
CA LYS A 279 -6.39 11.21 17.42
C LYS A 279 -7.87 11.23 17.05
N MET A 280 -8.67 10.39 17.72
CA MET A 280 -10.11 10.25 17.51
C MET A 280 -10.84 10.15 18.87
N PRO A 281 -11.83 11.03 19.13
CA PRO A 281 -12.73 10.88 20.27
C PRO A 281 -13.42 9.52 20.26
N ALA A 282 -13.33 8.80 21.36
CA ALA A 282 -13.87 7.46 21.48
C ALA A 282 -14.23 7.19 22.94
N ALA A 283 -15.38 6.57 23.20
CA ALA A 283 -15.76 6.18 24.55
C ALA A 283 -16.43 4.80 24.55
N ALA A 284 -16.36 4.14 25.70
CA ALA A 284 -16.98 2.85 25.90
C ALA A 284 -18.51 3.00 25.90
N VAL A 285 -19.18 2.17 25.10
CA VAL A 285 -20.64 1.98 25.18
C VAL A 285 -20.99 0.87 26.18
N GLN A 286 -19.99 0.06 26.54
CA GLN A 286 -20.15 -1.13 27.35
C GLN A 286 -19.07 -1.24 28.43
N VAL A 287 -19.41 -1.85 29.56
CA VAL A 287 -18.46 -2.22 30.62
C VAL A 287 -18.40 -3.74 30.71
N PRO A 288 -17.22 -4.38 30.80
CA PRO A 288 -17.14 -5.83 30.91
C PRO A 288 -17.50 -6.31 32.31
N ILE A 289 -18.22 -7.43 32.39
CA ILE A 289 -18.47 -8.16 33.64
C ILE A 289 -17.43 -9.28 33.73
N GLY A 290 -16.52 -9.15 34.69
CA GLY A 290 -15.32 -9.98 34.78
C GLY A 290 -14.23 -9.57 33.79
N ALA A 291 -13.08 -10.24 33.88
CA ALA A 291 -11.94 -10.05 33.00
C ALA A 291 -11.28 -11.40 32.70
N GLU A 292 -10.54 -11.48 31.59
CA GLU A 292 -9.79 -12.66 31.22
C GLU A 292 -10.67 -13.94 31.21
N ASP A 293 -10.32 -14.92 32.03
CA ASP A 293 -11.07 -16.17 32.07
C ASP A 293 -12.47 -16.05 32.66
N ASP A 294 -12.65 -15.11 33.58
CA ASP A 294 -13.90 -14.81 34.29
C ASP A 294 -14.80 -13.83 33.53
N PHE A 295 -14.44 -13.45 32.30
CA PHE A 295 -15.29 -12.61 31.45
C PHE A 295 -16.59 -13.33 31.07
N ILE A 296 -17.72 -12.90 31.65
CA ILE A 296 -19.02 -13.58 31.53
C ILE A 296 -20.09 -12.78 30.78
N GLY A 297 -19.97 -11.46 30.74
CA GLY A 297 -21.01 -10.60 30.17
C GLY A 297 -20.57 -9.15 30.03
N LEU A 298 -21.53 -8.28 29.73
CA LEU A 298 -21.34 -6.87 29.46
C LEU A 298 -22.43 -6.07 30.17
N ILE A 299 -22.15 -4.83 30.53
CA ILE A 299 -23.15 -3.85 30.98
C ILE A 299 -23.29 -2.83 29.85
N ASP A 300 -24.49 -2.68 29.32
CA ASP A 300 -24.84 -1.67 28.33
C ASP A 300 -25.07 -0.32 29.04
N LEU A 301 -24.25 0.68 28.73
CA LEU A 301 -24.31 2.00 29.37
C LEU A 301 -25.46 2.88 28.82
N ILE A 302 -26.02 2.52 27.67
CA ILE A 302 -27.09 3.28 27.01
C ILE A 302 -28.43 2.81 27.55
N ARG A 303 -28.70 1.50 27.47
CA ARG A 303 -29.95 0.92 28.00
C ARG A 303 -29.93 0.71 29.51
N TRP A 304 -28.75 0.82 30.13
CA TRP A 304 -28.53 0.63 31.57
C TRP A 304 -28.90 -0.78 32.05
N LYS A 305 -28.44 -1.81 31.32
CA LYS A 305 -28.74 -3.22 31.59
C LYS A 305 -27.49 -4.08 31.61
N ALA A 306 -27.48 -5.13 32.43
CA ALA A 306 -26.46 -6.18 32.37
C ALA A 306 -26.90 -7.30 31.42
N VAL A 307 -26.00 -7.70 30.52
CA VAL A 307 -26.20 -8.68 29.46
C VAL A 307 -25.22 -9.83 29.67
N TYR A 308 -25.74 -11.03 29.85
CA TYR A 308 -24.98 -12.27 30.03
C TYR A 308 -25.15 -13.16 28.80
N ASN A 309 -24.04 -13.61 28.23
CA ASN A 309 -24.03 -14.58 27.14
C ASN A 309 -23.86 -15.99 27.73
N GLU A 310 -24.97 -16.72 27.83
CA GLU A 310 -25.06 -18.07 28.37
C GLU A 310 -25.41 -19.09 27.26
N GLY A 311 -25.49 -20.37 27.63
CA GLY A 311 -25.86 -21.45 26.71
C GLY A 311 -24.76 -21.85 25.71
N HIS A 312 -25.12 -22.78 24.81
CA HIS A 312 -24.18 -23.32 23.82
C HIS A 312 -23.79 -22.23 22.82
N LYS A 313 -22.48 -21.93 22.74
CA LYS A 313 -21.92 -20.89 21.87
C LYS A 313 -22.58 -19.50 22.08
N GLY A 314 -23.04 -19.19 23.29
CA GLY A 314 -23.51 -17.84 23.65
C GLY A 314 -24.82 -17.40 23.01
N ILE A 315 -25.67 -18.34 22.55
CA ILE A 315 -26.96 -18.07 21.89
C ILE A 315 -28.00 -17.56 22.89
N GLU A 316 -27.97 -18.06 24.13
CA GLU A 316 -28.93 -17.66 25.16
C GLU A 316 -28.45 -16.35 25.79
N ILE A 317 -29.18 -15.28 25.55
CA ILE A 317 -28.85 -13.96 26.09
C ILE A 317 -29.80 -13.67 27.24
N ARG A 318 -29.23 -13.58 28.45
CA ARG A 318 -29.95 -13.20 29.65
C ARG A 318 -29.65 -11.74 29.97
N GLU A 319 -30.70 -10.92 30.02
CA GLU A 319 -30.58 -9.53 30.45
C GLU A 319 -31.16 -9.34 31.85
N THR A 320 -30.53 -8.50 32.65
CA THR A 320 -31.05 -8.05 33.94
C THR A 320 -31.02 -6.53 34.02
N ASP A 321 -32.08 -5.93 34.55
CA ASP A 321 -32.16 -4.49 34.77
C ASP A 321 -31.29 -4.05 35.97
N GLU A 322 -30.90 -4.99 36.84
CA GLU A 322 -30.00 -4.74 37.95
C GLU A 322 -28.54 -4.96 37.54
N ILE A 323 -27.72 -3.91 37.69
CA ILE A 323 -26.27 -3.97 37.52
C ILE A 323 -25.64 -4.48 38.83
N PRO A 324 -24.70 -5.45 38.78
CA PRO A 324 -24.07 -5.96 40.00
C PRO A 324 -23.33 -4.83 40.75
N ALA A 325 -23.45 -4.83 42.09
CA ALA A 325 -22.97 -3.75 42.94
C ALA A 325 -21.47 -3.43 42.76
N GLU A 326 -20.65 -4.45 42.48
CA GLU A 326 -19.21 -4.32 42.23
C GLU A 326 -18.88 -3.44 41.02
N TYR A 327 -19.75 -3.42 40.00
CA TYR A 327 -19.54 -2.69 38.75
C TYR A 327 -20.36 -1.40 38.66
N LEU A 328 -21.23 -1.12 39.62
CA LEU A 328 -22.15 0.03 39.56
C LEU A 328 -21.40 1.36 39.57
N GLU A 329 -20.38 1.50 40.42
CA GLU A 329 -19.55 2.71 40.47
C GLU A 329 -18.78 2.92 39.16
N LEU A 330 -18.17 1.86 38.65
CA LEU A 330 -17.47 1.89 37.36
C LEU A 330 -18.41 2.22 36.20
N ALA A 331 -19.62 1.65 36.17
CA ALA A 331 -20.61 1.94 35.13
C ALA A 331 -21.06 3.41 35.15
N LYS A 332 -21.26 3.99 36.33
CA LYS A 332 -21.56 5.43 36.48
C LYS A 332 -20.42 6.31 35.99
N GLU A 333 -19.19 6.01 36.39
CA GLU A 333 -18.00 6.73 35.92
C GLU A 333 -17.89 6.68 34.39
N LYS A 334 -18.02 5.48 33.79
CA LYS A 334 -17.89 5.32 32.33
C LYS A 334 -19.06 5.89 31.54
N ARG A 335 -20.26 5.95 32.12
CA ARG A 335 -21.38 6.68 31.51
C ARG A 335 -21.14 8.18 31.51
N ALA A 336 -20.62 8.73 32.61
CA ALA A 336 -20.27 10.15 32.68
C ALA A 336 -19.17 10.49 31.65
N GLU A 337 -18.14 9.65 31.56
CA GLU A 337 -17.08 9.78 30.55
C GLU A 337 -17.62 9.72 29.11
N LEU A 338 -18.60 8.84 28.83
CA LEU A 338 -19.27 8.77 27.52
C LEU A 338 -20.01 10.07 27.19
N ILE A 339 -20.75 10.64 28.15
CA ILE A 339 -21.50 11.89 27.95
C ILE A 339 -20.54 13.06 27.74
N GLU A 340 -19.47 13.15 28.52
CA GLU A 340 -18.44 14.18 28.39
C GLU A 340 -17.79 14.14 27.00
N GLN A 341 -17.38 12.95 26.54
CA GLN A 341 -16.76 12.80 25.22
C GLN A 341 -17.72 13.05 24.05
N LEU A 342 -19.02 12.84 24.25
CA LEU A 342 -20.03 13.21 23.24
C LEU A 342 -20.30 14.70 23.23
N ALA A 343 -20.30 15.36 24.39
CA ALA A 343 -20.45 16.81 24.51
C ALA A 343 -19.26 17.58 23.91
N GLU A 344 -18.08 16.98 23.78
CA GLU A 344 -16.97 17.61 23.04
C GLU A 344 -17.21 17.69 21.52
N VAL A 345 -18.15 16.90 20.98
CA VAL A 345 -18.27 16.66 19.53
C VAL A 345 -19.67 16.98 18.99
N ASP A 346 -20.74 16.83 19.77
CA ASP A 346 -22.12 17.07 19.38
C ASP A 346 -22.70 18.30 20.09
N ASP A 347 -23.19 19.26 19.30
CA ASP A 347 -23.72 20.53 19.81
C ASP A 347 -24.95 20.33 20.71
N GLU A 348 -25.89 19.44 20.33
CA GLU A 348 -27.08 19.16 21.14
C GLU A 348 -26.70 18.53 22.49
N MET A 349 -25.73 17.60 22.50
CA MET A 349 -25.23 17.03 23.76
C MET A 349 -24.46 18.05 24.60
N THR A 350 -23.79 19.02 23.96
CA THR A 350 -23.10 20.11 24.66
C THR A 350 -24.09 20.93 25.48
N GLU A 351 -25.22 21.29 24.89
CA GLU A 351 -26.27 22.05 25.58
C GLU A 351 -26.82 21.27 26.78
N ILE A 352 -27.16 19.99 26.58
CA ILE A 352 -27.66 19.10 27.64
C ILE A 352 -26.66 18.99 28.79
N PHE A 353 -25.37 18.88 28.47
CA PHE A 353 -24.30 18.79 29.45
C PHE A 353 -24.11 20.08 30.25
N ILE A 354 -24.16 21.24 29.59
CA ILE A 354 -24.06 22.56 30.24
C ILE A 354 -25.26 22.81 31.18
N GLU A 355 -26.44 22.34 30.81
CA GLU A 355 -27.65 22.42 31.64
C GLU A 355 -27.65 21.47 32.85
N GLU A 356 -26.60 20.65 33.01
CA GLU A 356 -26.51 19.57 34.02
C GLU A 356 -27.71 18.60 33.96
N ARG A 357 -28.32 18.44 32.77
CA ARG A 357 -29.46 17.55 32.54
C ARG A 357 -28.97 16.16 32.14
N GLU A 358 -29.53 15.12 32.73
CA GLU A 358 -29.25 13.75 32.27
C GLU A 358 -29.91 13.49 30.90
N PRO A 359 -29.14 13.07 29.88
CA PRO A 359 -29.68 12.78 28.55
C PRO A 359 -30.58 11.54 28.59
N THR A 360 -31.66 11.59 27.84
CA THR A 360 -32.52 10.41 27.60
C THR A 360 -31.82 9.38 26.71
N ILE A 361 -32.31 8.14 26.73
CA ILE A 361 -31.75 7.04 25.91
C ILE A 361 -31.81 7.39 24.41
N GLU A 362 -32.90 8.02 23.97
CA GLU A 362 -33.11 8.41 22.56
C GLU A 362 -32.14 9.53 22.15
N GLU A 363 -32.01 10.57 22.97
CA GLU A 363 -31.05 11.67 22.74
C GLU A 363 -29.62 11.13 22.67
N LEU A 364 -29.24 10.24 23.60
CA LEU A 364 -27.90 9.66 23.64
C LEU A 364 -27.63 8.76 22.42
N ALA A 365 -28.57 7.89 22.05
CA ALA A 365 -28.43 7.03 20.88
C ALA A 365 -28.38 7.82 19.56
N ALA A 366 -29.21 8.87 19.45
CA ALA A 366 -29.20 9.77 18.30
C ALA A 366 -27.87 10.53 18.19
N ALA A 367 -27.35 11.06 19.30
CA ALA A 367 -26.07 11.75 19.34
C ALA A 367 -24.91 10.83 18.91
N ILE A 368 -24.87 9.59 19.41
CA ILE A 368 -23.86 8.60 18.99
C ILE A 368 -23.98 8.33 17.49
N ARG A 369 -25.18 8.13 16.94
CA ARG A 369 -25.37 7.89 15.50
C ARG A 369 -24.93 9.09 14.65
N ARG A 370 -25.32 10.31 15.02
CA ARG A 370 -24.94 11.54 14.30
C ARG A 370 -23.43 11.73 14.25
N THR A 371 -22.78 11.66 15.41
CA THR A 371 -21.32 11.85 15.53
C THR A 371 -20.52 10.73 14.86
N THR A 372 -21.01 9.49 14.92
CA THR A 372 -20.40 8.34 14.21
C THR A 372 -20.49 8.52 12.70
N THR A 373 -21.65 8.89 12.18
CA THR A 373 -21.88 9.09 10.72
C THR A 373 -21.04 10.25 10.17
N ARG A 374 -20.77 11.27 10.99
CA ARG A 374 -19.86 12.38 10.65
C ARG A 374 -18.37 12.03 10.78
N CYS A 375 -18.01 10.80 11.15
CA CYS A 375 -16.64 10.36 11.42
C CYS A 375 -15.92 11.12 12.55
N GLN A 376 -16.66 11.74 13.48
CA GLN A 376 -16.07 12.55 14.55
C GLN A 376 -15.95 11.79 15.89
N PHE A 377 -16.75 10.74 16.08
CA PHE A 377 -16.73 9.90 17.27
C PHE A 377 -16.73 8.43 16.89
N SER A 378 -16.05 7.59 17.68
CA SER A 378 -16.08 6.13 17.52
C SER A 378 -16.63 5.47 18.79
N PRO A 379 -17.85 4.88 18.75
CA PRO A 379 -18.35 4.09 19.87
C PRO A 379 -17.52 2.81 20.02
N VAL A 380 -17.14 2.48 21.26
CA VAL A 380 -16.30 1.32 21.57
C VAL A 380 -17.11 0.21 22.22
N PHE A 381 -17.20 -0.92 21.52
CA PHE A 381 -17.81 -2.18 21.95
C PHE A 381 -16.73 -3.13 22.46
N LEU A 382 -17.12 -4.03 23.36
CA LEU A 382 -16.21 -4.98 24.01
C LEU A 382 -16.70 -6.41 23.80
N GLY A 383 -15.78 -7.36 23.67
CA GLY A 383 -16.18 -8.76 23.62
C GLY A 383 -15.04 -9.76 23.43
N SER A 384 -15.44 -11.02 23.32
CA SER A 384 -14.55 -12.14 22.98
C SER A 384 -15.22 -13.00 21.92
N ALA A 385 -14.71 -12.92 20.69
CA ALA A 385 -15.19 -13.74 19.58
C ALA A 385 -14.92 -15.24 19.81
N ILE A 386 -13.84 -15.60 20.52
CA ILE A 386 -13.51 -17.01 20.79
C ILE A 386 -14.41 -17.60 21.88
N LYS A 387 -14.69 -16.85 22.94
CA LYS A 387 -15.63 -17.26 24.00
C LYS A 387 -17.10 -17.00 23.66
N ASN A 388 -17.40 -16.49 22.47
CA ASN A 388 -18.75 -16.25 21.98
C ASN A 388 -19.54 -15.21 22.80
N LYS A 389 -18.87 -14.15 23.29
CA LYS A 389 -19.48 -13.13 24.15
C LYS A 389 -19.34 -11.73 23.54
N GLY A 390 -20.41 -10.93 23.58
CA GLY A 390 -20.41 -9.53 23.13
C GLY A 390 -20.52 -9.28 21.63
N VAL A 391 -20.58 -10.33 20.79
CA VAL A 391 -20.67 -10.18 19.33
C VAL A 391 -22.07 -9.68 18.91
N GLN A 392 -23.13 -10.19 19.54
CA GLN A 392 -24.51 -9.80 19.24
C GLN A 392 -24.76 -8.34 19.56
N ALA A 393 -24.25 -7.86 20.70
CA ALA A 393 -24.39 -6.45 21.08
C ALA A 393 -23.62 -5.52 20.13
N MET A 394 -22.51 -5.97 19.55
CA MET A 394 -21.82 -5.25 18.48
C MET A 394 -22.65 -5.23 17.19
N LEU A 395 -23.33 -6.32 16.81
CA LEU A 395 -24.22 -6.36 15.65
C LEU A 395 -25.42 -5.41 15.78
N ASP A 396 -26.00 -5.31 16.97
CA ASP A 396 -27.04 -4.31 17.25
C ASP A 396 -26.47 -2.89 17.11
N GLY A 397 -25.26 -2.65 17.62
CA GLY A 397 -24.53 -1.40 17.43
C GLY A 397 -24.25 -1.06 15.96
N VAL A 398 -23.93 -2.05 15.13
CA VAL A 398 -23.76 -1.88 13.67
C VAL A 398 -25.06 -1.41 13.03
N CYS A 399 -26.20 -2.01 13.38
CA CYS A 399 -27.49 -1.62 12.82
C CYS A 399 -27.91 -0.23 13.33
N ALA A 400 -27.64 0.08 14.60
CA ALA A 400 -28.01 1.30 15.26
C ALA A 400 -27.18 2.53 14.86
N TYR A 401 -25.85 2.41 14.81
CA TYR A 401 -24.94 3.57 14.73
C TYR A 401 -24.25 3.73 13.39
N LEU A 402 -24.09 2.68 12.59
CA LEU A 402 -23.52 2.81 11.24
C LEU A 402 -24.57 3.31 10.24
N PRO A 403 -24.11 4.02 9.18
CA PRO A 403 -25.00 4.63 8.22
C PRO A 403 -25.64 3.60 7.29
N ASN A 404 -26.73 4.03 6.66
CA ASN A 404 -27.30 3.34 5.51
C ASN A 404 -26.72 3.89 4.18
N PRO A 405 -26.95 3.23 3.03
CA PRO A 405 -26.39 3.68 1.76
C PRO A 405 -26.93 5.01 1.23
N ALA A 406 -28.03 5.54 1.78
CA ALA A 406 -28.56 6.86 1.44
C ALA A 406 -27.91 8.01 2.21
N GLU A 407 -27.33 7.73 3.38
CA GLU A 407 -26.68 8.71 4.24
C GLU A 407 -25.22 8.98 3.84
N VAL A 408 -24.59 8.05 3.12
CA VAL A 408 -23.20 8.19 2.67
C VAL A 408 -23.17 8.83 1.27
N PRO A 409 -22.60 10.04 1.12
CA PRO A 409 -22.56 10.72 -0.17
C PRO A 409 -21.65 9.94 -1.14
N ALA A 410 -22.21 9.53 -2.28
CA ALA A 410 -21.47 8.93 -3.37
C ALA A 410 -21.23 9.96 -4.48
N THR A 411 -20.03 10.00 -5.03
CA THR A 411 -19.66 10.93 -6.11
C THR A 411 -19.04 10.20 -7.29
N ALA A 412 -19.30 10.73 -8.50
CA ALA A 412 -18.72 10.26 -9.76
C ALA A 412 -18.22 11.43 -10.60
N MET A 413 -17.23 11.18 -11.44
CA MET A 413 -16.70 12.12 -12.42
C MET A 413 -17.53 12.05 -13.71
N ASP A 414 -17.93 13.20 -14.24
CA ASP A 414 -18.56 13.29 -15.56
C ASP A 414 -17.49 13.31 -16.66
N MET A 415 -17.44 12.21 -17.42
CA MET A 415 -16.51 12.01 -18.54
C MET A 415 -17.09 12.51 -19.87
N SER A 416 -18.23 13.20 -19.86
CA SER A 416 -18.81 13.78 -21.08
C SER A 416 -17.85 14.78 -21.71
N ALA A 417 -17.72 14.73 -23.04
CA ALA A 417 -16.79 15.60 -23.78
C ALA A 417 -17.04 17.10 -23.55
N SER A 418 -18.28 17.48 -23.22
CA SER A 418 -18.63 18.85 -22.79
C SER A 418 -18.09 19.19 -21.41
N ALA A 419 -18.24 18.29 -20.43
CA ALA A 419 -17.81 18.51 -19.06
C ALA A 419 -16.28 18.56 -18.94
N THR A 420 -15.57 17.66 -19.62
CA THR A 420 -14.10 17.63 -19.61
C THR A 420 -13.50 18.88 -20.26
N LYS A 421 -14.11 19.38 -21.36
CA LYS A 421 -13.68 20.65 -21.97
C LYS A 421 -13.89 21.85 -21.05
N LYS A 422 -15.04 21.91 -20.38
CA LYS A 422 -15.35 22.98 -19.44
C LYS A 422 -14.36 22.99 -18.26
N ALA A 423 -14.06 21.81 -17.69
CA ALA A 423 -13.08 21.69 -16.62
C ALA A 423 -11.66 22.08 -17.06
N ALA A 424 -11.24 21.69 -18.27
CA ALA A 424 -9.94 22.10 -18.82
C ALA A 424 -9.87 23.62 -19.05
N GLU A 425 -10.96 24.26 -19.49
CA GLU A 425 -11.03 25.71 -19.65
C GLU A 425 -11.02 26.45 -18.29
N GLU A 426 -11.70 25.91 -17.27
CA GLU A 426 -11.68 26.45 -15.91
C GLU A 426 -10.31 26.31 -15.25
N ALA A 427 -9.66 25.16 -15.39
CA ALA A 427 -8.29 24.94 -14.91
C ALA A 427 -7.29 25.88 -15.59
N ALA A 428 -7.44 26.12 -16.90
CA ALA A 428 -6.63 27.08 -17.63
C ALA A 428 -6.81 28.51 -17.11
N LYS A 429 -8.05 28.91 -16.78
CA LYS A 429 -8.34 30.23 -16.21
C LYS A 429 -7.76 30.38 -14.81
N ALA A 430 -7.75 29.32 -14.00
CA ALA A 430 -7.19 29.33 -12.66
C ALA A 430 -5.66 29.45 -12.63
N ALA A 431 -4.97 28.97 -13.67
CA ALA A 431 -3.51 29.03 -13.80
C ALA A 431 -2.96 30.43 -14.18
N GLY A 432 -3.83 31.41 -14.47
CA GLY A 432 -3.43 32.77 -14.83
C GLY A 432 -3.05 32.95 -16.31
N GLU A 433 -2.35 34.04 -16.63
CA GLU A 433 -1.97 34.40 -18.02
C GLU A 433 -0.72 33.65 -18.54
N ASP A 434 -0.07 32.84 -17.71
CA ASP A 434 1.15 32.11 -18.08
C ASP A 434 0.80 30.88 -18.94
N GLU A 435 1.15 30.91 -20.23
CA GLU A 435 0.74 29.89 -21.20
C GLU A 435 1.26 28.48 -20.87
N GLU A 436 2.46 28.38 -20.27
CA GLU A 436 3.06 27.09 -19.92
C GLU A 436 2.36 26.44 -18.71
N ALA A 437 2.08 27.24 -17.69
CA ALA A 437 1.28 26.81 -16.53
C ALA A 437 -0.18 26.52 -16.90
N ALA A 438 -0.78 27.30 -17.81
CA ALA A 438 -2.14 27.05 -18.31
C ALA A 438 -2.21 25.78 -19.18
N ALA A 439 -1.18 25.48 -19.97
CA ALA A 439 -1.09 24.24 -20.74
C ALA A 439 -0.93 23.01 -19.82
N GLU A 440 -0.11 23.13 -18.77
CA GLU A 440 0.06 22.08 -17.76
C GLU A 440 -1.24 21.87 -16.95
N ALA A 441 -1.91 22.95 -16.53
CA ALA A 441 -3.19 22.89 -15.85
C ALA A 441 -4.30 22.28 -16.71
N ARG A 442 -4.34 22.57 -18.02
CA ARG A 442 -5.26 21.90 -18.96
C ARG A 442 -5.00 20.40 -19.06
N ARG A 443 -3.73 19.99 -19.05
CA ARG A 443 -3.35 18.57 -19.12
C ARG A 443 -3.71 17.83 -17.83
N ASN A 444 -3.65 18.51 -16.68
CA ASN A 444 -3.90 17.94 -15.36
C ASN A 444 -5.34 18.18 -14.85
N ALA A 445 -6.22 18.79 -15.66
CA ALA A 445 -7.58 19.13 -15.26
C ALA A 445 -8.40 17.85 -14.98
N ALA A 446 -8.85 17.70 -13.74
CA ALA A 446 -9.76 16.63 -13.36
C ALA A 446 -11.18 16.92 -13.89
N PRO A 447 -11.93 15.91 -14.36
CA PRO A 447 -13.32 16.09 -14.76
C PRO A 447 -14.18 16.53 -13.56
N PRO A 448 -15.30 17.25 -13.81
CA PRO A 448 -16.16 17.72 -12.72
C PRO A 448 -16.83 16.55 -12.01
N VAL A 449 -16.97 16.69 -10.70
CA VAL A 449 -17.52 15.65 -9.81
C VAL A 449 -18.99 15.95 -9.53
N LEU A 450 -19.86 14.95 -9.75
CA LEU A 450 -21.30 15.01 -9.53
C LEU A 450 -21.71 14.09 -8.36
N PRO A 451 -22.64 14.53 -7.50
CA PRO A 451 -23.23 13.68 -6.48
C PRO A 451 -24.21 12.68 -7.12
N LEU A 452 -24.15 11.43 -6.66
CA LEU A 452 -25.07 10.37 -7.04
C LEU A 452 -26.21 10.26 -6.01
N SER A 453 -27.38 9.83 -6.46
CA SER A 453 -28.52 9.52 -5.60
C SER A 453 -28.87 8.04 -5.73
N PRO A 454 -29.01 7.28 -4.63
CA PRO A 454 -29.33 5.85 -4.67
C PRO A 454 -30.81 5.58 -5.01
N ALA A 455 -31.39 6.36 -5.92
CA ALA A 455 -32.72 6.16 -6.45
C ALA A 455 -32.73 5.03 -7.48
N SER A 456 -33.77 4.20 -7.44
CA SER A 456 -33.92 3.07 -8.37
C SER A 456 -34.22 3.51 -9.81
N GLU A 457 -34.82 4.69 -9.98
CA GLU A 457 -35.16 5.29 -11.28
C GLU A 457 -33.98 6.04 -11.93
N ALA A 458 -32.92 6.30 -11.18
CA ALA A 458 -31.72 6.95 -11.70
C ALA A 458 -31.00 6.08 -12.74
N PRO A 459 -30.21 6.68 -13.65
CA PRO A 459 -29.35 5.93 -14.56
C PRO A 459 -28.39 5.01 -13.80
N LEU A 460 -28.17 3.79 -14.32
CA LEU A 460 -27.33 2.81 -13.64
C LEU A 460 -25.89 3.33 -13.50
N VAL A 461 -25.36 3.26 -12.28
CA VAL A 461 -23.91 3.39 -12.01
C VAL A 461 -23.50 2.31 -11.02
N GLY A 462 -22.63 1.40 -11.46
CA GLY A 462 -22.05 0.34 -10.64
C GLY A 462 -20.54 0.33 -10.71
N LEU A 463 -19.88 0.07 -9.59
CA LEU A 463 -18.42 -0.03 -9.48
C LEU A 463 -18.00 -1.48 -9.29
N ALA A 464 -17.24 -2.03 -10.23
CA ALA A 464 -16.58 -3.31 -10.06
C ALA A 464 -15.36 -3.13 -9.16
N PHE A 465 -15.36 -3.77 -8.00
CA PHE A 465 -14.28 -3.61 -7.02
C PHE A 465 -13.43 -4.86 -6.86
N LYS A 466 -14.00 -6.07 -6.88
CA LYS A 466 -13.25 -7.32 -6.74
C LYS A 466 -13.47 -8.23 -7.95
N LEU A 467 -12.40 -8.88 -8.39
CA LEU A 467 -12.44 -9.93 -9.41
C LEU A 467 -12.00 -11.24 -8.79
N GLU A 468 -12.70 -12.31 -9.12
CA GLU A 468 -12.40 -13.66 -8.66
C GLU A 468 -12.61 -14.62 -9.82
N GLU A 469 -11.69 -15.52 -10.10
CA GLU A 469 -11.89 -16.54 -11.13
C GLU A 469 -12.07 -17.89 -10.43
N GLY A 470 -13.29 -18.41 -10.51
CA GLY A 470 -13.62 -19.73 -9.99
C GLY A 470 -13.56 -20.79 -11.08
N LYS A 471 -13.85 -22.03 -10.69
CA LYS A 471 -13.98 -23.17 -11.63
C LYS A 471 -15.05 -22.95 -12.71
N TYR A 472 -16.03 -22.08 -12.43
CA TYR A 472 -17.17 -21.79 -13.30
C TYR A 472 -16.98 -20.51 -14.12
N GLY A 473 -15.79 -19.91 -14.10
CA GLY A 473 -15.44 -18.69 -14.82
C GLY A 473 -15.21 -17.48 -13.90
N GLN A 474 -14.97 -16.33 -14.53
CA GLN A 474 -14.72 -15.06 -13.84
C GLN A 474 -16.00 -14.50 -13.22
N LEU A 475 -15.92 -14.23 -11.91
CA LEU A 475 -16.86 -13.49 -11.09
C LEU A 475 -16.35 -12.06 -10.92
N THR A 476 -17.22 -11.09 -11.20
CA THR A 476 -16.96 -9.67 -10.99
C THR A 476 -17.89 -9.16 -9.90
N TYR A 477 -17.34 -8.79 -8.75
CA TYR A 477 -18.08 -8.19 -7.66
C TYR A 477 -18.27 -6.70 -7.93
N MET A 478 -19.51 -6.25 -7.79
CA MET A 478 -19.92 -4.89 -8.10
C MET A 478 -20.79 -4.33 -6.98
N ARG A 479 -20.57 -3.06 -6.63
CA ARG A 479 -21.49 -2.26 -5.83
C ARG A 479 -22.32 -1.36 -6.75
N VAL A 480 -23.64 -1.43 -6.64
CA VAL A 480 -24.55 -0.52 -7.38
C VAL A 480 -24.75 0.74 -6.53
N TYR A 481 -24.47 1.91 -7.07
CA TYR A 481 -24.64 3.19 -6.36
C TYR A 481 -25.96 3.87 -6.70
N GLN A 482 -26.39 3.79 -7.95
CA GLN A 482 -27.67 4.34 -8.40
C GLN A 482 -28.25 3.50 -9.55
N GLY A 483 -29.57 3.56 -9.71
CA GLY A 483 -30.31 2.76 -10.67
C GLY A 483 -30.48 1.30 -10.28
N THR A 484 -30.91 0.49 -11.23
CA THR A 484 -31.16 -0.95 -11.04
C THR A 484 -30.45 -1.79 -12.09
N LEU A 485 -29.84 -2.90 -11.65
CA LEU A 485 -29.16 -3.85 -12.50
C LEU A 485 -30.03 -5.11 -12.66
N LYS A 486 -30.52 -5.38 -13.87
CA LYS A 486 -31.35 -6.55 -14.16
C LYS A 486 -30.63 -7.56 -15.05
N ARG A 487 -30.95 -8.84 -14.85
CA ARG A 487 -30.44 -9.92 -15.69
C ARG A 487 -30.86 -9.71 -17.14
N GLY A 488 -29.91 -9.84 -18.07
CA GLY A 488 -30.13 -9.67 -19.50
C GLY A 488 -29.94 -8.24 -20.02
N ASN A 489 -29.84 -7.23 -19.15
CA ASN A 489 -29.60 -5.85 -19.56
C ASN A 489 -28.22 -5.68 -20.21
N LEU A 490 -28.12 -4.69 -21.10
CA LEU A 490 -26.85 -4.26 -21.68
C LEU A 490 -26.27 -3.13 -20.83
N ILE A 491 -25.07 -3.34 -20.33
CA ILE A 491 -24.28 -2.37 -19.57
C ILE A 491 -23.04 -1.96 -20.36
N PHE A 492 -22.46 -0.82 -20.01
CA PHE A 492 -21.36 -0.20 -20.71
C PHE A 492 -20.23 0.05 -19.73
N ASN A 493 -19.02 -0.38 -20.08
CA ASN A 493 -17.85 -0.06 -19.29
C ASN A 493 -17.41 1.39 -19.62
N ALA A 494 -17.38 2.27 -18.61
CA ALA A 494 -17.08 3.69 -18.79
C ALA A 494 -15.65 3.97 -19.30
N ARG A 495 -14.68 3.12 -18.92
CA ARG A 495 -13.26 3.27 -19.31
C ARG A 495 -12.99 2.76 -20.73
N THR A 496 -13.57 1.62 -21.11
CA THR A 496 -13.28 0.97 -22.40
C THR A 496 -14.34 1.22 -23.48
N GLY A 497 -15.52 1.72 -23.10
CA GLY A 497 -16.67 1.87 -23.98
C GLY A 497 -17.31 0.55 -24.45
N LYS A 498 -16.80 -0.60 -23.96
CA LYS A 498 -17.29 -1.92 -24.38
C LYS A 498 -18.68 -2.18 -23.79
N LYS A 499 -19.57 -2.69 -24.64
CA LYS A 499 -20.91 -3.15 -24.24
C LYS A 499 -20.82 -4.58 -23.74
N VAL A 500 -21.40 -4.83 -22.57
CA VAL A 500 -21.45 -6.16 -21.93
C VAL A 500 -22.91 -6.47 -21.63
N LYS A 501 -23.36 -7.67 -21.98
CA LYS A 501 -24.68 -8.15 -21.58
C LYS A 501 -24.57 -8.84 -20.22
N VAL A 502 -25.42 -8.48 -19.26
CA VAL A 502 -25.52 -9.10 -17.94
C VAL A 502 -26.03 -10.55 -18.11
N PRO A 503 -25.20 -11.60 -17.93
CA PRO A 503 -25.65 -12.95 -18.23
C PRO A 503 -26.38 -13.59 -17.04
N ARG A 504 -25.80 -13.48 -15.84
CA ARG A 504 -26.27 -14.05 -14.59
C ARG A 504 -25.82 -13.15 -13.44
N LEU A 505 -26.75 -12.82 -12.55
CA LEU A 505 -26.53 -12.05 -11.32
C LEU A 505 -26.67 -12.98 -10.13
N VAL A 506 -25.74 -12.88 -9.19
CA VAL A 506 -25.79 -13.64 -7.95
C VAL A 506 -25.49 -12.76 -6.74
N ARG A 507 -26.14 -13.08 -5.63
CA ARG A 507 -25.74 -12.64 -4.29
C ARG A 507 -24.88 -13.72 -3.66
N MET A 508 -23.78 -13.30 -3.04
CA MET A 508 -22.83 -14.21 -2.42
C MET A 508 -23.22 -14.46 -0.97
N HIS A 509 -23.45 -15.72 -0.63
CA HIS A 509 -23.78 -16.20 0.70
C HIS A 509 -22.65 -17.09 1.21
N SER A 510 -21.57 -16.47 1.67
CA SER A 510 -20.33 -17.17 1.99
C SER A 510 -19.85 -17.98 0.77
N ASN A 511 -19.97 -19.32 0.79
CA ASN A 511 -19.56 -20.20 -0.31
C ASN A 511 -20.72 -20.59 -1.24
N ASP A 512 -21.95 -20.22 -0.89
CA ASP A 512 -23.15 -20.53 -1.67
C ASP A 512 -23.57 -19.31 -2.48
N MET A 513 -24.11 -19.54 -3.68
CA MET A 513 -24.52 -18.48 -4.62
C MET A 513 -26.03 -18.50 -4.75
N GLU A 514 -26.69 -17.38 -4.45
CA GLU A 514 -28.12 -17.19 -4.67
C GLU A 514 -28.34 -16.45 -5.98
N ASP A 515 -29.11 -17.04 -6.89
CA ASP A 515 -29.48 -16.40 -8.15
C ASP A 515 -30.53 -15.33 -7.94
N VAL A 516 -30.27 -14.13 -8.46
CA VAL A 516 -31.19 -12.99 -8.33
C VAL A 516 -31.49 -12.41 -9.72
N GLU A 517 -32.73 -11.97 -9.93
CA GLU A 517 -33.16 -11.39 -11.21
C GLU A 517 -32.80 -9.91 -11.36
N GLU A 518 -32.86 -9.15 -10.27
CA GLU A 518 -32.58 -7.72 -10.22
C GLU A 518 -31.92 -7.29 -8.90
N ILE A 519 -31.09 -6.25 -8.97
CA ILE A 519 -30.35 -5.71 -7.83
C ILE A 519 -30.46 -4.19 -7.85
N GLY A 520 -30.85 -3.62 -6.71
CA GLY A 520 -31.09 -2.20 -6.53
C GLY A 520 -29.88 -1.40 -6.08
N ALA A 521 -30.02 -0.08 -6.08
CA ALA A 521 -29.01 0.84 -5.56
C ALA A 521 -28.67 0.55 -4.09
N GLY A 522 -27.40 0.65 -3.73
CA GLY A 522 -26.85 0.37 -2.41
C GLY A 522 -26.37 -1.07 -2.23
N GLU A 523 -26.79 -2.04 -3.05
CA GLU A 523 -26.44 -3.46 -2.88
C GLU A 523 -25.11 -3.87 -3.54
N ILE A 524 -24.55 -4.96 -3.03
CA ILE A 524 -23.37 -5.64 -3.56
C ILE A 524 -23.79 -6.94 -4.24
N CYS A 525 -23.26 -7.18 -5.43
CA CYS A 525 -23.56 -8.36 -6.22
C CYS A 525 -22.34 -8.90 -6.94
N ALA A 526 -22.45 -10.10 -7.52
CA ALA A 526 -21.47 -10.61 -8.44
C ALA A 526 -22.10 -10.99 -9.80
N MET A 527 -21.34 -10.76 -10.87
CA MET A 527 -21.69 -11.08 -12.25
C MET A 527 -20.74 -12.13 -12.81
N PHE A 528 -21.26 -13.07 -13.60
CA PHE A 528 -20.45 -14.06 -14.30
C PHE A 528 -19.99 -13.58 -15.67
N GLY A 529 -18.79 -13.98 -16.09
CA GLY A 529 -18.34 -13.89 -17.48
C GLY A 529 -18.16 -12.46 -18.00
N VAL A 530 -18.02 -11.49 -17.09
CA VAL A 530 -17.71 -10.10 -17.43
C VAL A 530 -16.20 -9.93 -17.44
N GLU A 531 -15.65 -9.56 -18.60
CA GLU A 531 -14.24 -9.20 -18.70
C GLU A 531 -14.07 -7.71 -18.34
N CYS A 532 -13.49 -7.43 -17.18
CA CYS A 532 -13.10 -6.09 -16.75
C CYS A 532 -11.88 -6.12 -15.82
N SER A 533 -11.44 -4.95 -15.40
CA SER A 533 -10.40 -4.75 -14.38
C SER A 533 -11.03 -4.22 -13.10
N SER A 534 -10.40 -4.47 -11.95
CA SER A 534 -10.79 -3.83 -10.69
C SER A 534 -10.82 -2.30 -10.84
N GLY A 535 -11.84 -1.66 -10.28
CA GLY A 535 -12.07 -0.21 -10.38
C GLY A 535 -12.77 0.24 -11.66
N ASP A 536 -13.26 -0.68 -12.49
CA ASP A 536 -14.11 -0.35 -13.64
C ASP A 536 -15.50 0.14 -13.20
N THR A 537 -15.98 1.20 -13.84
CA THR A 537 -17.37 1.66 -13.67
C THR A 537 -18.23 1.16 -14.82
N PHE A 538 -19.41 0.66 -14.50
CA PHE A 538 -20.43 0.23 -15.44
C PHE A 538 -21.65 1.15 -15.38
N THR A 539 -22.13 1.57 -16.56
CA THR A 539 -23.34 2.37 -16.71
C THR A 539 -24.34 1.70 -17.65
N ASP A 540 -25.56 2.24 -17.75
CA ASP A 540 -26.58 1.83 -18.73
C ASP A 540 -26.34 2.37 -20.15
N GLY A 541 -25.30 3.18 -20.35
CA GLY A 541 -24.96 3.82 -21.62
C GLY A 541 -25.68 5.14 -21.90
N THR A 542 -26.61 5.56 -21.03
CA THR A 542 -27.23 6.89 -21.10
C THR A 542 -26.32 7.96 -20.50
N THR A 543 -25.54 7.57 -19.49
CA THR A 543 -24.61 8.45 -18.78
C THR A 543 -23.15 8.04 -19.01
N GLN A 544 -22.27 9.03 -19.06
CA GLN A 544 -20.82 8.87 -19.16
C GLN A 544 -20.15 9.17 -17.82
N LEU A 545 -20.68 8.57 -16.75
CA LEU A 545 -20.14 8.72 -15.40
C LEU A 545 -19.06 7.67 -15.14
N SER A 546 -17.97 8.09 -14.51
CA SER A 546 -16.94 7.20 -13.99
C SER A 546 -16.74 7.46 -12.51
N MET A 547 -16.73 6.41 -11.70
CA MET A 547 -16.39 6.56 -10.28
C MET A 547 -14.93 7.03 -10.13
N THR A 548 -14.66 7.70 -9.02
CA THR A 548 -13.30 8.10 -8.67
C THR A 548 -12.39 6.88 -8.50
N SER A 549 -11.16 6.98 -9.00
CA SER A 549 -10.18 5.90 -8.87
C SER A 549 -9.81 5.68 -7.40
N MET A 550 -9.67 4.41 -7.01
CA MET A 550 -9.08 4.08 -5.71
C MET A 550 -7.60 4.47 -5.65
N PHE A 551 -7.11 4.75 -4.45
CA PHE A 551 -5.69 4.96 -4.25
C PHE A 551 -4.94 3.64 -4.42
N VAL A 552 -4.02 3.57 -5.38
CA VAL A 552 -3.17 2.42 -5.61
C VAL A 552 -1.75 2.78 -5.15
N PRO A 553 -1.24 2.18 -4.06
CA PRO A 553 0.13 2.41 -3.63
C PRO A 553 1.14 1.87 -4.65
N GLU A 554 2.32 2.47 -4.69
CA GLU A 554 3.39 2.00 -5.56
C GLU A 554 4.04 0.72 -5.02
N PRO A 555 4.39 -0.24 -5.89
CA PRO A 555 5.04 -1.48 -5.46
C PRO A 555 6.46 -1.21 -4.95
N VAL A 556 6.80 -1.78 -3.79
CA VAL A 556 8.07 -1.55 -3.09
C VAL A 556 9.13 -2.63 -3.32
N ILE A 557 8.75 -3.79 -3.85
CA ILE A 557 9.67 -4.91 -4.15
C ILE A 557 9.51 -5.32 -5.61
N SER A 558 10.62 -5.65 -6.25
CA SER A 558 10.66 -6.25 -7.58
C SER A 558 11.51 -7.53 -7.58
N LEU A 559 11.01 -8.58 -8.23
CA LEU A 559 11.67 -9.88 -8.41
C LEU A 559 11.66 -10.26 -9.88
N ALA A 560 12.73 -10.88 -10.36
CA ALA A 560 12.73 -11.54 -11.66
C ALA A 560 12.04 -12.90 -11.50
N ILE A 561 11.13 -13.22 -12.40
CA ILE A 561 10.42 -14.49 -12.43
C ILE A 561 10.76 -15.25 -13.71
N THR A 562 11.04 -16.54 -13.59
CA THR A 562 11.31 -17.42 -14.73
C THR A 562 10.54 -18.73 -14.55
N PRO A 563 9.70 -19.13 -15.53
CA PRO A 563 9.01 -20.41 -15.47
C PRO A 563 10.00 -21.57 -15.61
N GLU A 564 9.79 -22.65 -14.89
CA GLU A 564 10.60 -23.86 -15.05
C GLU A 564 10.24 -24.54 -16.39
N GLY A 565 11.22 -24.62 -17.30
CA GLY A 565 11.04 -25.21 -18.61
C GLY A 565 10.75 -24.18 -19.72
N LYS A 566 9.93 -24.55 -20.71
CA LYS A 566 9.55 -23.65 -21.80
C LYS A 566 8.39 -22.76 -21.35
N GLU A 567 8.43 -21.48 -21.74
CA GLU A 567 7.33 -20.54 -21.51
C GLU A 567 6.02 -21.10 -22.07
N SER A 568 5.11 -21.41 -21.16
CA SER A 568 3.76 -21.88 -21.48
C SER A 568 2.83 -20.70 -21.69
N GLN A 569 1.85 -20.82 -22.58
CA GLN A 569 0.78 -19.82 -22.73
C GLN A 569 0.05 -19.54 -21.41
N ASN A 570 0.03 -20.51 -20.49
CA ASN A 570 -0.56 -20.36 -19.16
C ASN A 570 0.20 -19.33 -18.31
N PHE A 571 1.51 -19.18 -18.49
CA PHE A 571 2.32 -18.19 -17.77
C PHE A 571 1.88 -16.77 -18.09
N SER A 572 1.81 -16.42 -19.39
CA SER A 572 1.35 -15.10 -19.83
C SER A 572 -0.12 -14.85 -19.48
N ARG A 573 -0.96 -15.89 -19.49
CA ARG A 573 -2.38 -15.78 -19.06
C ARG A 573 -2.48 -15.47 -17.56
N ALA A 574 -1.70 -16.17 -16.72
CA ALA A 574 -1.69 -15.95 -15.28
C ALA A 574 -1.24 -14.53 -14.93
N LEU A 575 -0.14 -14.04 -15.51
CA LEU A 575 0.38 -12.69 -15.26
C LEU A 575 -0.64 -11.61 -15.64
N ASN A 576 -1.25 -11.71 -16.82
CA ASN A 576 -2.27 -10.76 -17.27
C ASN A 576 -3.52 -10.79 -16.38
N ARG A 577 -3.90 -11.96 -15.89
CA ARG A 577 -5.02 -12.08 -14.95
C ARG A 577 -4.70 -11.39 -13.63
N PHE A 578 -3.57 -11.72 -13.02
CA PHE A 578 -3.19 -11.16 -11.72
C PHE A 578 -3.03 -9.64 -11.77
N GLN A 579 -2.55 -9.09 -12.89
CA GLN A 579 -2.50 -7.64 -13.10
C GLN A 579 -3.88 -6.99 -13.24
N LYS A 580 -4.88 -7.69 -13.80
CA LYS A 580 -6.28 -7.22 -13.82
C LYS A 580 -6.95 -7.33 -12.45
N GLU A 581 -6.60 -8.36 -11.70
CA GLU A 581 -7.10 -8.66 -10.35
C GLU A 581 -6.55 -7.66 -9.32
N ASP A 582 -5.27 -7.32 -9.39
CA ASP A 582 -4.57 -6.45 -8.45
C ASP A 582 -3.70 -5.42 -9.17
N PRO A 583 -4.02 -4.11 -9.10
CA PRO A 583 -3.25 -3.06 -9.78
C PRO A 583 -1.89 -2.77 -9.12
N THR A 584 -1.63 -3.24 -7.90
CA THR A 584 -0.31 -3.14 -7.28
C THR A 584 0.66 -4.19 -7.81
N PHE A 585 0.15 -5.30 -8.33
CA PHE A 585 0.95 -6.32 -9.01
C PHE A 585 1.27 -5.87 -10.44
N ARG A 586 2.49 -5.35 -10.63
CA ARG A 586 2.96 -4.88 -11.94
C ARG A 586 3.89 -5.90 -12.57
N VAL A 587 3.72 -6.10 -13.87
CA VAL A 587 4.58 -6.95 -14.68
C VAL A 587 5.15 -6.13 -15.81
N HIS A 588 6.46 -6.17 -16.00
CA HIS A 588 7.11 -5.60 -17.16
C HIS A 588 8.28 -6.49 -17.59
N VAL A 589 8.60 -6.46 -18.88
CA VAL A 589 9.80 -7.10 -19.41
C VAL A 589 10.87 -6.03 -19.49
N ASP A 590 11.99 -6.26 -18.80
CA ASP A 590 13.11 -5.34 -18.86
C ASP A 590 13.75 -5.40 -20.26
N LYS A 591 13.93 -4.25 -20.89
CA LYS A 591 14.39 -4.15 -22.29
C LYS A 591 15.85 -4.58 -22.46
N GLU A 592 16.66 -4.45 -21.41
CA GLU A 592 18.09 -4.78 -21.45
C GLU A 592 18.35 -6.25 -21.14
N SER A 593 17.79 -6.76 -20.05
CA SER A 593 17.97 -8.15 -19.64
C SER A 593 17.05 -9.13 -20.37
N ASN A 594 15.94 -8.66 -20.95
CA ASN A 594 14.82 -9.46 -21.46
C ASN A 594 14.22 -10.40 -20.40
N GLU A 595 14.42 -10.10 -19.11
CA GLU A 595 13.81 -10.84 -18.01
C GLU A 595 12.42 -10.27 -17.71
N THR A 596 11.48 -11.16 -17.33
CA THR A 596 10.17 -10.74 -16.83
C THR A 596 10.31 -10.36 -15.36
N ILE A 597 10.03 -9.11 -15.03
CA ILE A 597 10.08 -8.57 -13.68
C ILE A 597 8.66 -8.40 -13.15
N ILE A 598 8.40 -8.95 -11.97
CA ILE A 598 7.18 -8.75 -11.20
C ILE A 598 7.47 -7.81 -10.03
N SER A 599 6.57 -6.85 -9.81
CA SER A 599 6.68 -5.87 -8.73
C SER A 599 5.41 -5.92 -7.88
N GLY A 600 5.57 -5.77 -6.56
CA GLY A 600 4.47 -5.78 -5.61
C GLY A 600 4.79 -5.14 -4.26
N MET A 601 3.80 -5.12 -3.38
CA MET A 601 3.85 -4.52 -2.04
C MET A 601 4.79 -5.20 -1.02
N GLY A 602 5.28 -6.42 -1.27
CA GLY A 602 6.08 -7.14 -0.29
C GLY A 602 6.56 -8.50 -0.79
N GLU A 603 7.36 -9.19 0.03
CA GLU A 603 7.95 -10.48 -0.32
C GLU A 603 6.91 -11.60 -0.22
N LEU A 604 6.14 -11.60 0.87
CA LEU A 604 5.03 -12.53 1.05
C LEU A 604 3.96 -12.34 -0.04
N HIS A 605 3.71 -11.09 -0.44
CA HIS A 605 2.84 -10.78 -1.58
C HIS A 605 3.24 -11.55 -2.84
N LEU A 606 4.51 -11.40 -3.27
CA LEU A 606 5.00 -12.03 -4.49
C LEU A 606 5.13 -13.56 -4.35
N GLU A 607 5.51 -14.08 -3.17
CA GLU A 607 5.53 -15.52 -2.89
C GLU A 607 4.16 -16.16 -3.09
N ILE A 608 3.09 -15.51 -2.60
CA ILE A 608 1.72 -16.00 -2.78
C ILE A 608 1.33 -16.02 -4.25
N TYR A 609 1.66 -15.00 -5.04
CA TYR A 609 1.36 -15.02 -6.48
C TYR A 609 2.13 -16.12 -7.23
N VAL A 610 3.39 -16.36 -6.88
CA VAL A 610 4.19 -17.47 -7.45
C VAL A 610 3.56 -18.82 -7.11
N GLU A 611 3.13 -19.01 -5.86
CA GLU A 611 2.47 -20.25 -5.44
C GLU A 611 1.08 -20.41 -6.08
N ARG A 612 0.34 -19.31 -6.30
CA ARG A 612 -0.90 -19.32 -7.10
C ARG A 612 -0.65 -19.72 -8.54
N MET A 613 0.43 -19.26 -9.20
CA MET A 613 0.79 -19.74 -10.55
C MET A 613 1.03 -21.24 -10.57
N ARG A 614 1.70 -21.77 -9.54
CA ARG A 614 1.96 -23.20 -9.41
C ARG A 614 0.67 -24.00 -9.21
N ARG A 615 -0.23 -23.58 -8.31
CA ARG A 615 -1.44 -24.33 -7.96
C ARG A 615 -2.59 -24.13 -8.96
N GLU A 616 -2.84 -22.90 -9.41
CA GLU A 616 -3.97 -22.58 -10.30
C GLU A 616 -3.65 -22.85 -11.77
N TYR A 617 -2.41 -22.57 -12.22
CA TYR A 617 -2.02 -22.65 -13.63
C TYR A 617 -1.06 -23.81 -13.96
N ASN A 618 -0.62 -24.55 -12.94
CA ASN A 618 0.37 -25.62 -13.05
C ASN A 618 1.68 -25.13 -13.71
N VAL A 619 2.08 -23.89 -13.40
CA VAL A 619 3.33 -23.30 -13.88
C VAL A 619 4.24 -23.07 -12.67
N PRO A 620 5.16 -24.01 -12.37
CA PRO A 620 6.19 -23.76 -11.37
C PRO A 620 7.13 -22.67 -11.88
N CYS A 621 7.38 -21.67 -11.05
CA CYS A 621 8.23 -20.53 -11.36
C CYS A 621 9.34 -20.41 -10.32
N THR A 622 10.53 -20.05 -10.78
CA THR A 622 11.65 -19.67 -9.92
C THR A 622 11.74 -18.15 -9.85
N THR A 623 12.00 -17.63 -8.65
CA THR A 623 12.23 -16.21 -8.43
C THR A 623 13.70 -15.94 -8.19
N GLY A 624 14.17 -14.79 -8.68
CA GLY A 624 15.53 -14.31 -8.52
C GLY A 624 15.58 -12.80 -8.34
N LYS A 625 16.76 -12.29 -8.00
CA LYS A 625 16.99 -10.85 -8.01
C LYS A 625 17.00 -10.36 -9.47
N PRO A 626 16.27 -9.27 -9.80
CA PRO A 626 16.39 -8.61 -11.10
C PRO A 626 17.86 -8.31 -11.42
N ARG A 627 18.26 -8.55 -12.67
CA ARG A 627 19.59 -8.13 -13.10
C ARG A 627 19.68 -6.62 -13.09
N VAL A 628 20.72 -6.13 -12.43
CA VAL A 628 21.06 -4.70 -12.43
C VAL A 628 21.71 -4.36 -13.77
N ALA A 629 21.22 -3.30 -14.40
CA ALA A 629 21.79 -2.74 -15.62
C ALA A 629 23.12 -2.04 -15.34
N PHE A 630 24.19 -2.82 -15.20
CA PHE A 630 25.55 -2.29 -15.14
C PHE A 630 25.96 -1.75 -16.51
N ARG A 631 26.82 -0.73 -16.51
CA ARG A 631 27.42 -0.16 -17.71
C ARG A 631 28.94 -0.18 -17.60
N GLU A 632 29.63 -0.04 -18.71
CA GLU A 632 31.08 0.10 -18.74
C GLU A 632 31.44 1.49 -19.30
N THR A 633 32.48 2.13 -18.79
CA THR A 633 32.98 3.39 -19.34
C THR A 633 34.51 3.46 -19.26
N VAL A 634 35.10 4.52 -19.78
CA VAL A 634 36.55 4.78 -19.72
C VAL A 634 36.81 6.03 -18.89
N GLU A 635 37.92 6.07 -18.15
CA GLU A 635 38.27 7.25 -17.33
C GLU A 635 39.29 8.17 -17.99
N LYS A 636 40.13 7.62 -18.88
CA LYS A 636 41.29 8.33 -19.44
C LYS A 636 41.22 8.35 -20.95
N LYS A 637 41.73 9.43 -21.53
CA LYS A 637 41.97 9.52 -22.96
C LYS A 637 43.04 8.51 -23.38
N ALA A 638 42.74 7.71 -24.42
CA ALA A 638 43.67 6.73 -24.97
C ALA A 638 43.74 6.82 -26.49
N THR A 639 44.96 6.88 -27.02
CA THR A 639 45.21 6.88 -28.47
C THR A 639 45.26 5.45 -29.00
N PHE A 640 44.86 5.29 -30.26
CA PHE A 640 44.93 4.02 -30.97
C PHE A 640 45.46 4.19 -32.39
N ALA A 641 46.12 3.16 -32.88
CA ALA A 641 46.56 3.05 -34.27
C ALA A 641 46.46 1.59 -34.70
N TYR A 642 45.27 1.19 -35.14
CA TYR A 642 44.97 -0.20 -35.44
C TYR A 642 44.95 -0.45 -36.94
N THR A 643 45.54 -1.57 -37.36
CA THR A 643 45.53 -2.01 -38.76
C THR A 643 44.89 -3.39 -38.85
N HIS A 644 43.71 -3.48 -39.44
CA HIS A 644 43.08 -4.73 -39.81
C HIS A 644 43.61 -5.18 -41.17
N LYS A 645 44.41 -6.25 -41.20
CA LYS A 645 44.90 -6.87 -42.43
C LYS A 645 44.63 -8.37 -42.40
N LYS A 646 43.80 -8.86 -43.31
CA LYS A 646 43.56 -10.30 -43.48
C LYS A 646 43.71 -10.67 -44.96
N GLN A 647 44.65 -11.56 -45.24
CA GLN A 647 44.92 -12.06 -46.58
C GLN A 647 44.73 -13.58 -46.56
N THR A 648 43.47 -14.01 -46.57
CA THR A 648 43.08 -15.38 -46.95
C THR A 648 42.85 -15.38 -48.46
N GLY A 649 43.17 -16.43 -49.20
CA GLY A 649 43.32 -16.47 -50.68
C GLY A 649 42.17 -16.00 -51.61
N GLY A 650 41.19 -15.23 -51.13
CA GLY A 650 40.22 -14.44 -51.91
C GLY A 650 40.45 -12.92 -51.77
N ALA A 651 39.38 -12.10 -51.86
CA ALA A 651 39.46 -10.65 -51.70
C ALA A 651 40.09 -10.26 -50.35
N GLY A 652 41.17 -9.48 -50.39
CA GLY A 652 41.87 -9.04 -49.19
C GLY A 652 40.99 -8.12 -48.34
N GLN A 653 41.29 -8.04 -47.04
CA GLN A 653 40.72 -7.05 -46.15
C GLN A 653 41.85 -6.17 -45.61
N PHE A 654 41.77 -4.87 -45.87
CA PHE A 654 42.68 -3.87 -45.37
C PHE A 654 41.93 -2.64 -44.88
N GLY A 655 42.15 -2.25 -43.63
CA GLY A 655 41.69 -0.97 -43.08
C GLY A 655 42.58 -0.55 -41.92
N ARG A 656 43.11 0.67 -41.97
CA ARG A 656 43.86 1.27 -40.88
C ARG A 656 43.15 2.50 -40.36
N VAL A 657 42.97 2.59 -39.05
CA VAL A 657 42.33 3.72 -38.37
C VAL A 657 43.21 4.21 -37.22
N MET A 658 43.31 5.54 -37.08
CA MET A 658 44.12 6.21 -36.08
C MET A 658 43.32 7.35 -35.45
N GLY A 659 43.50 7.53 -34.16
CA GLY A 659 42.77 8.54 -33.40
C GLY A 659 42.85 8.27 -31.90
N TYR A 660 41.81 8.69 -31.18
CA TYR A 660 41.73 8.49 -29.74
C TYR A 660 40.30 8.30 -29.26
N ILE A 661 40.16 7.67 -28.10
CA ILE A 661 38.91 7.66 -27.33
C ILE A 661 39.08 8.52 -26.08
N GLU A 662 38.02 9.18 -25.65
CA GLU A 662 37.99 9.98 -24.42
C GLU A 662 36.63 9.82 -23.71
N PRO A 663 36.58 9.98 -22.37
CA PRO A 663 35.32 10.02 -21.64
C PRO A 663 34.47 11.21 -22.09
N MET A 664 33.15 11.01 -22.11
CA MET A 664 32.16 12.04 -22.43
C MET A 664 31.05 12.04 -21.38
N GLU A 665 30.67 13.23 -20.93
CA GLU A 665 29.47 13.43 -20.11
C GLU A 665 28.22 13.42 -20.99
N VAL A 666 27.08 13.08 -20.40
CA VAL A 666 25.79 13.09 -21.10
C VAL A 666 25.50 14.50 -21.59
N ASP A 667 25.25 14.64 -22.88
CA ASP A 667 24.89 15.94 -23.47
C ASP A 667 23.46 16.32 -23.02
N PRO A 668 23.28 17.46 -22.31
CA PRO A 668 21.98 17.86 -21.77
C PRO A 668 20.93 18.21 -22.85
N GLU A 669 21.33 18.49 -24.10
CA GLU A 669 20.37 18.82 -25.18
C GLU A 669 19.92 17.58 -25.97
N THR A 670 20.80 16.57 -26.12
CA THR A 670 20.52 15.38 -26.95
C THR A 670 20.23 14.13 -26.14
N GLY A 671 20.61 14.10 -24.86
CA GLY A 671 20.50 12.93 -23.99
C GLY A 671 21.40 11.76 -24.40
N VAL A 672 22.32 11.98 -25.35
CA VAL A 672 23.23 10.96 -25.88
C VAL A 672 24.53 10.98 -25.08
N ASP A 673 24.98 9.79 -24.68
CA ASP A 673 26.17 9.56 -23.85
C ASP A 673 27.38 9.04 -24.67
N THR A 674 27.23 8.87 -25.98
CA THR A 674 28.27 8.36 -26.89
C THR A 674 28.33 9.17 -28.17
N ALA A 675 29.53 9.51 -28.62
CA ALA A 675 29.70 10.36 -29.80
C ALA A 675 30.82 9.85 -30.71
N PHE A 676 30.56 9.86 -32.02
CA PHE A 676 31.56 9.62 -33.06
C PHE A 676 31.91 10.94 -33.73
N GLU A 677 33.17 11.35 -33.66
CA GLU A 677 33.67 12.59 -34.28
C GLU A 677 34.69 12.26 -35.38
N ASN A 678 34.41 12.74 -36.59
CA ASN A 678 35.32 12.60 -37.72
C ASN A 678 36.16 13.88 -37.89
N ARG A 679 37.48 13.76 -37.71
CA ARG A 679 38.47 14.82 -37.94
C ARG A 679 39.46 14.48 -39.06
N VAL A 680 39.14 13.52 -39.93
CA VAL A 680 40.02 13.11 -41.03
C VAL A 680 40.18 14.24 -42.05
N VAL A 681 41.42 14.67 -42.29
CA VAL A 681 41.78 15.70 -43.27
C VAL A 681 42.56 15.07 -44.42
N GLY A 682 42.26 15.44 -45.67
CA GLY A 682 43.07 15.04 -46.84
C GLY A 682 42.74 13.68 -47.47
N GLY A 683 41.61 13.06 -47.12
CA GLY A 683 41.09 11.87 -47.83
C GLY A 683 41.88 10.57 -47.59
N SER A 684 42.62 10.46 -46.48
CA SER A 684 43.37 9.25 -46.10
C SER A 684 42.46 8.03 -45.88
N ILE A 685 41.22 8.28 -45.45
CA ILE A 685 40.09 7.34 -45.51
C ILE A 685 39.07 7.90 -46.51
N PRO A 686 38.67 7.14 -47.54
CA PRO A 686 37.58 7.54 -48.43
C PRO A 686 36.29 7.83 -47.67
N ASN A 687 35.61 8.94 -47.98
CA ASN A 687 34.38 9.36 -47.29
C ASN A 687 33.28 8.28 -47.25
N GLY A 688 33.21 7.42 -48.26
CA GLY A 688 32.26 6.30 -48.30
C GLY A 688 32.45 5.26 -47.20
N TYR A 689 33.63 5.19 -46.56
CA TYR A 689 33.92 4.24 -45.48
C TYR A 689 33.79 4.83 -44.08
N ILE A 690 33.55 6.13 -43.94
CA ILE A 690 33.44 6.79 -42.62
C ILE A 690 32.20 6.31 -41.87
N ALA A 691 31.06 6.17 -42.56
CA ALA A 691 29.84 5.57 -42.00
C ALA A 691 30.06 4.11 -41.55
N ALA A 692 31.01 3.40 -42.18
CA ALA A 692 31.39 2.04 -41.78
C ALA A 692 32.16 2.03 -40.46
N CYS A 693 33.07 3.00 -40.30
CA CYS A 693 33.80 3.21 -39.05
C CYS A 693 32.84 3.54 -37.91
N GLU A 694 31.89 4.44 -38.14
CA GLU A 694 30.87 4.81 -37.17
C GLU A 694 30.03 3.60 -36.73
N LYS A 695 29.51 2.80 -37.68
CA LYS A 695 28.82 1.53 -37.36
C LYS A 695 29.70 0.57 -36.58
N GLY A 696 30.98 0.46 -36.94
CA GLY A 696 31.94 -0.41 -36.25
C GLY A 696 32.25 0.03 -34.81
N PHE A 697 32.16 1.34 -34.54
CA PHE A 697 32.24 1.89 -33.19
C PHE A 697 30.99 1.50 -32.38
N TYR A 698 29.78 1.75 -32.90
CA TYR A 698 28.54 1.41 -32.20
C TYR A 698 28.40 -0.09 -31.92
N ASP A 699 28.80 -0.97 -32.86
CA ASP A 699 28.85 -2.42 -32.61
C ASP A 699 29.79 -2.79 -31.46
N ALA A 700 30.90 -2.06 -31.30
CA ALA A 700 31.89 -2.33 -30.28
C ALA A 700 31.44 -1.90 -28.88
N LEU A 701 30.45 -0.99 -28.80
CA LEU A 701 29.84 -0.55 -27.55
C LEU A 701 28.85 -1.56 -26.97
N GLU A 702 28.25 -2.45 -27.78
CA GLU A 702 27.24 -3.42 -27.30
C GLU A 702 27.78 -4.37 -26.23
N LYS A 703 29.06 -4.78 -26.34
CA LYS A 703 29.69 -5.75 -25.44
C LYS A 703 31.07 -5.27 -24.99
N GLY A 704 31.11 -4.76 -23.76
CA GLY A 704 32.33 -4.39 -23.06
C GLY A 704 33.25 -5.58 -22.77
N ALA A 705 34.54 -5.29 -22.60
CA ALA A 705 35.56 -6.31 -22.38
C ALA A 705 35.67 -6.73 -20.89
N LEU A 706 35.21 -5.91 -19.94
CA LEU A 706 35.39 -6.20 -18.51
C LEU A 706 34.34 -7.16 -17.97
N SER A 707 33.07 -6.90 -18.27
CA SER A 707 31.93 -7.61 -17.70
C SER A 707 30.88 -8.02 -18.73
N GLY A 708 31.07 -7.60 -20.00
CA GLY A 708 30.18 -7.92 -21.10
C GLY A 708 28.93 -7.04 -21.15
N HIS A 709 28.90 -5.95 -20.39
CA HIS A 709 27.82 -4.97 -20.41
C HIS A 709 28.05 -3.89 -21.47
N ALA A 710 27.00 -3.13 -21.81
CA ALA A 710 27.10 -2.05 -22.78
C ALA A 710 28.02 -0.93 -22.29
N VAL A 711 28.86 -0.42 -23.19
CA VAL A 711 29.78 0.68 -22.93
C VAL A 711 29.09 2.02 -23.21
N THR A 712 29.15 2.94 -22.26
CA THR A 712 28.53 4.28 -22.32
C THR A 712 29.53 5.37 -21.92
N GLY A 713 29.24 6.63 -22.23
CA GLY A 713 30.10 7.76 -21.83
C GLY A 713 31.41 7.83 -22.61
N VAL A 714 31.43 7.42 -23.88
CA VAL A 714 32.66 7.35 -24.69
C VAL A 714 32.51 8.16 -25.97
N ARG A 715 33.49 9.03 -26.22
CA ARG A 715 33.68 9.70 -27.50
C ARG A 715 34.81 9.05 -28.29
N PHE A 716 34.54 8.71 -29.54
CA PHE A 716 35.51 8.18 -30.48
C PHE A 716 35.87 9.24 -31.52
N VAL A 717 37.13 9.67 -31.53
CA VAL A 717 37.62 10.68 -32.46
C VAL A 717 38.53 10.01 -33.49
N LEU A 718 38.10 10.04 -34.76
CA LEU A 718 38.86 9.53 -35.90
C LEU A 718 39.68 10.67 -36.50
N GLU A 719 41.01 10.59 -36.40
CA GLU A 719 41.91 11.65 -36.88
C GLU A 719 42.53 11.33 -38.24
N ASP A 720 42.90 10.06 -38.46
CA ASP A 720 43.62 9.65 -39.67
C ASP A 720 43.49 8.14 -39.92
N GLY A 721 43.98 7.64 -41.06
CA GLY A 721 43.94 6.23 -41.41
C GLY A 721 44.66 5.91 -42.70
N ALA A 722 44.47 4.68 -43.19
CA ALA A 722 44.94 4.30 -44.51
C ALA A 722 43.99 3.28 -45.15
N ALA A 723 43.72 3.49 -46.44
CA ALA A 723 43.00 2.57 -47.30
C ALA A 723 43.93 1.96 -48.37
N HIS A 724 43.58 0.78 -48.85
CA HIS A 724 44.20 0.12 -49.99
C HIS A 724 43.17 0.07 -51.13
N SER A 725 43.59 0.34 -52.37
CA SER A 725 42.67 0.49 -53.50
C SER A 725 41.89 -0.78 -53.87
N VAL A 726 42.43 -1.96 -53.55
CA VAL A 726 41.84 -3.26 -53.92
C VAL A 726 41.29 -4.02 -52.70
N ASP A 727 41.93 -3.86 -51.54
CA ASP A 727 41.63 -4.68 -50.35
C ASP A 727 40.79 -3.95 -49.29
N SER A 728 40.54 -2.65 -49.47
CA SER A 728 39.66 -1.91 -48.56
C SER A 728 38.19 -2.07 -48.93
N SER A 729 37.38 -2.36 -47.92
CA SER A 729 35.93 -2.52 -48.01
C SER A 729 35.25 -1.93 -46.78
N GLU A 730 33.94 -1.71 -46.85
CA GLU A 730 33.12 -1.27 -45.71
C GLU A 730 33.32 -2.19 -44.49
N LEU A 731 33.33 -3.51 -44.71
CA LEU A 731 33.54 -4.50 -43.66
C LEU A 731 34.95 -4.44 -43.07
N ALA A 732 35.98 -4.16 -43.88
CA ALA A 732 37.35 -4.03 -43.38
C ALA A 732 37.50 -2.82 -42.44
N PHE A 733 36.90 -1.67 -42.78
CA PHE A 733 36.91 -0.48 -41.91
C PHE A 733 36.02 -0.65 -40.67
N ARG A 734 34.86 -1.30 -40.79
CA ARG A 734 34.00 -1.66 -39.64
C ARG A 734 34.76 -2.53 -38.62
N LEU A 735 35.44 -3.58 -39.09
CA LEU A 735 36.28 -4.44 -38.24
C LEU A 735 37.53 -3.73 -37.71
N ALA A 736 38.15 -2.86 -38.52
CA ALA A 736 39.30 -2.06 -38.09
C ALA A 736 38.91 -1.13 -36.93
N THR A 737 37.76 -0.46 -37.01
CA THR A 737 37.27 0.41 -35.94
C THR A 737 36.91 -0.37 -34.68
N ALA A 738 36.25 -1.53 -34.81
CA ALA A 738 35.97 -2.40 -33.66
C ALA A 738 37.26 -2.92 -33.00
N GLY A 739 38.30 -3.23 -33.79
CA GLY A 739 39.63 -3.62 -33.29
C GLY A 739 40.36 -2.48 -32.60
N ALA A 740 40.32 -1.28 -33.20
CA ALA A 740 40.87 -0.05 -32.64
C ALA A 740 40.26 0.30 -31.30
N PHE A 741 38.93 0.24 -31.21
CA PHE A 741 38.21 0.47 -29.97
C PHE A 741 38.65 -0.51 -28.88
N ARG A 742 38.74 -1.81 -29.17
CA ARG A 742 39.17 -2.82 -28.18
C ARG A 742 40.60 -2.59 -27.66
N GLU A 743 41.52 -2.17 -28.53
CA GLU A 743 42.90 -1.85 -28.12
C GLU A 743 42.95 -0.58 -27.27
N ALA A 744 42.22 0.46 -27.68
CA ALA A 744 42.13 1.73 -26.96
C ALA A 744 41.47 1.55 -25.59
N TYR A 745 40.39 0.76 -25.54
CA TYR A 745 39.56 0.52 -24.36
C TYR A 745 40.36 -0.01 -23.18
N GLN A 746 41.29 -0.95 -23.41
CA GLN A 746 42.17 -1.46 -22.33
C GLN A 746 43.17 -0.40 -21.84
N LYS A 747 43.65 0.49 -22.72
CA LYS A 747 44.58 1.57 -22.37
C LYS A 747 43.87 2.74 -21.67
N ALA A 748 42.56 2.87 -21.84
CA ALA A 748 41.73 3.98 -21.34
C ALA A 748 41.29 3.84 -19.87
N ASN A 749 41.82 2.86 -19.13
CA ASN A 749 41.44 2.51 -17.77
C ASN A 749 39.91 2.30 -17.63
N PRO A 750 39.38 1.19 -18.16
CA PRO A 750 37.95 0.97 -18.17
C PRO A 750 37.42 0.65 -16.76
N VAL A 751 36.22 1.16 -16.46
CA VAL A 751 35.53 0.96 -15.18
C VAL A 751 34.09 0.51 -15.39
N ILE A 752 33.56 -0.23 -14.41
CA ILE A 752 32.16 -0.65 -14.40
C ILE A 752 31.37 0.39 -13.61
N LEU A 753 30.22 0.79 -14.15
CA LEU A 753 29.27 1.69 -13.52
C LEU A 753 28.05 0.90 -13.01
N GLU A 754 27.58 1.27 -11.83
CA GLU A 754 26.31 0.81 -11.26
C GLU A 754 25.29 1.94 -11.19
N PRO A 755 23.99 1.64 -11.31
CA PRO A 755 22.94 2.62 -11.11
C PRO A 755 22.82 3.00 -9.62
N LYS A 756 22.88 4.31 -9.36
CA LYS A 756 22.54 4.94 -8.09
C LYS A 756 21.09 5.38 -8.08
N MET A 757 20.45 5.12 -6.95
CA MET A 757 19.09 5.50 -6.67
C MET A 757 19.08 6.61 -5.63
N THR A 758 18.26 7.64 -5.85
CA THR A 758 17.84 8.55 -4.78
C THR A 758 16.73 7.83 -4.01
N VAL A 759 16.96 7.56 -2.73
CA VAL A 759 16.04 6.87 -1.83
C VAL A 759 15.50 7.88 -0.84
N GLU A 760 14.19 8.00 -0.77
CA GLU A 760 13.50 8.80 0.23
C GLU A 760 12.81 7.85 1.21
N VAL A 761 13.08 8.00 2.50
CA VAL A 761 12.52 7.16 3.57
C VAL A 761 11.71 8.04 4.51
N VAL A 762 10.44 7.68 4.72
CA VAL A 762 9.56 8.34 5.68
C VAL A 762 9.27 7.37 6.82
N ALA A 763 9.60 7.75 8.05
CA ALA A 763 9.35 6.92 9.22
C ALA A 763 9.17 7.76 10.50
N PRO A 764 8.64 7.20 11.60
CA PRO A 764 8.55 7.89 12.87
C PRO A 764 9.93 8.22 13.48
N ILE A 765 10.01 9.35 14.17
CA ILE A 765 11.25 9.88 14.76
C ILE A 765 11.91 8.90 15.74
N GLU A 766 11.11 8.10 16.45
CA GLU A 766 11.59 7.05 17.37
C GLU A 766 12.56 6.05 16.70
N PHE A 767 12.45 5.85 15.38
CA PHE A 767 13.28 4.91 14.62
C PHE A 767 14.38 5.57 13.78
N GLN A 768 14.57 6.88 13.87
CA GLN A 768 15.51 7.64 13.04
C GLN A 768 16.92 7.04 13.07
N GLY A 769 17.45 6.74 14.26
CA GLY A 769 18.79 6.16 14.41
C GLY A 769 18.93 4.76 13.78
N ALA A 770 17.86 3.95 13.82
CA ALA A 770 17.86 2.61 13.24
C ALA A 770 17.84 2.67 11.70
N VAL A 771 17.05 3.58 11.11
CA VAL A 771 16.96 3.78 9.66
C VAL A 771 18.28 4.30 9.08
N ILE A 772 18.87 5.32 9.72
CA ILE A 772 20.20 5.85 9.36
C ILE A 772 21.26 4.74 9.41
N GLY A 773 21.25 3.93 10.48
CA GLY A 773 22.15 2.80 10.61
C GLY A 773 22.00 1.78 9.48
N ALA A 774 20.77 1.47 9.06
CA ALA A 774 20.49 0.53 7.99
C ALA A 774 20.95 1.03 6.61
N LEU A 775 20.77 2.32 6.32
CA LEU A 775 21.26 2.91 5.06
C LEU A 775 22.78 2.95 5.01
N ASN A 776 23.43 3.26 6.13
CA ASN A 776 24.89 3.21 6.23
C ASN A 776 25.43 1.78 6.05
N GLN A 777 24.75 0.76 6.58
CA GLN A 777 25.11 -0.65 6.34
C GLN A 777 25.04 -1.03 4.85
N ARG A 778 24.14 -0.39 4.10
CA ARG A 778 23.99 -0.53 2.63
C ARG A 778 24.85 0.46 1.84
N LYS A 779 25.85 1.07 2.49
CA LYS A 779 26.79 2.03 1.88
C LYS A 779 26.08 3.22 1.24
N GLY A 780 24.90 3.58 1.75
CA GLY A 780 24.16 4.76 1.35
C GLY A 780 24.88 6.02 1.82
N THR A 781 24.86 7.06 0.99
CA THR A 781 25.30 8.40 1.39
C THR A 781 24.08 9.24 1.68
N ILE A 782 23.92 9.69 2.92
CA ILE A 782 22.77 10.51 3.32
C ILE A 782 22.99 11.93 2.80
N SER A 783 22.03 12.42 2.03
CA SER A 783 22.06 13.75 1.43
C SER A 783 21.36 14.76 2.35
N ASP A 784 20.17 14.42 2.85
CA ASP A 784 19.40 15.29 3.72
C ASP A 784 18.53 14.52 4.73
N THR A 785 18.13 15.18 5.82
CA THR A 785 17.20 14.64 6.81
C THR A 785 16.31 15.74 7.35
N GLU A 786 15.04 15.70 6.96
CA GLU A 786 14.00 16.60 7.45
C GLU A 786 13.25 15.94 8.61
N VAL A 787 13.15 16.62 9.74
CA VAL A 787 12.40 16.13 10.92
C VAL A 787 11.16 16.99 11.10
N ARG A 788 9.97 16.35 11.07
CA ARG A 788 8.68 16.98 11.41
C ARG A 788 8.28 16.59 12.84
N GLU A 789 7.05 16.88 13.29
CA GLU A 789 6.65 16.61 14.68
C GLU A 789 6.51 15.11 15.01
N ASP A 790 5.91 14.31 14.11
CA ASP A 790 5.62 12.89 14.35
C ASP A 790 6.45 11.94 13.44
N GLU A 791 6.97 12.44 12.32
CA GLU A 791 7.68 11.67 11.28
C GLU A 791 8.95 12.42 10.84
N PHE A 792 9.94 11.70 10.32
CA PHE A 792 11.10 12.26 9.63
C PHE A 792 11.17 11.71 8.21
N THR A 793 11.64 12.54 7.30
CA THR A 793 11.95 12.20 5.91
C THR A 793 13.47 12.22 5.75
N LEU A 794 14.04 11.15 5.21
CA LEU A 794 15.46 11.02 4.98
C LEU A 794 15.73 10.73 3.50
N THR A 795 16.57 11.55 2.89
CA THR A 795 16.97 11.39 1.49
C THR A 795 18.42 10.90 1.44
N ALA A 796 18.65 9.77 0.78
CA ALA A 796 19.96 9.15 0.66
C ALA A 796 20.21 8.58 -0.75
N GLU A 797 21.48 8.51 -1.13
CA GLU A 797 21.93 7.93 -2.39
C GLU A 797 22.50 6.54 -2.15
N VAL A 798 21.84 5.52 -2.71
CA VAL A 798 22.19 4.11 -2.51
C VAL A 798 22.30 3.40 -3.86
N SER A 799 23.22 2.44 -3.98
CA SER A 799 23.34 1.62 -5.18
C SER A 799 22.14 0.67 -5.30
N LEU A 800 21.54 0.53 -6.49
CA LEU A 800 20.37 -0.34 -6.69
C LEU A 800 20.63 -1.79 -6.26
N ASN A 801 21.85 -2.29 -6.50
CA ASN A 801 22.27 -3.64 -6.12
C ASN A 801 22.22 -3.87 -4.58
N ASP A 802 22.48 -2.83 -3.80
CA ASP A 802 22.45 -2.89 -2.34
C ASP A 802 21.05 -2.60 -1.77
N MET A 803 20.05 -2.26 -2.60
CA MET A 803 18.67 -1.98 -2.17
C MET A 803 17.76 -3.20 -2.13
N PHE A 804 18.16 -4.34 -2.71
CA PHE A 804 17.37 -5.56 -2.66
C PHE A 804 17.11 -6.01 -1.21
N GLY A 805 15.84 -6.28 -0.90
CA GLY A 805 15.39 -6.68 0.44
C GLY A 805 15.40 -5.53 1.48
N TYR A 806 15.61 -4.28 1.08
CA TYR A 806 15.56 -3.15 2.01
C TYR A 806 14.16 -2.96 2.62
N SER A 807 13.10 -3.17 1.83
CA SER A 807 11.71 -3.08 2.32
C SER A 807 11.44 -3.94 3.56
N SER A 808 11.80 -5.23 3.51
CA SER A 808 11.63 -6.17 4.64
C SER A 808 12.44 -5.73 5.87
N GLN A 809 13.68 -5.26 5.67
CA GLN A 809 14.52 -4.75 6.76
C GLN A 809 13.96 -3.46 7.37
N LEU A 810 13.57 -2.48 6.55
CA LEU A 810 13.01 -1.22 6.98
C LEU A 810 11.75 -1.43 7.82
N ARG A 811 10.85 -2.31 7.37
CA ARG A 811 9.65 -2.69 8.12
C ARG A 811 10.00 -3.36 9.45
N GLY A 812 10.99 -4.25 9.47
CA GLY A 812 11.46 -4.86 10.73
C GLY A 812 11.97 -3.84 11.74
N LEU A 813 12.71 -2.82 11.28
CA LEU A 813 13.29 -1.78 12.13
C LEU A 813 12.27 -0.77 12.64
N THR A 814 11.29 -0.43 11.80
CA THR A 814 10.29 0.62 12.07
C THR A 814 8.95 0.06 12.58
N GLN A 815 8.93 -1.23 12.95
CA GLN A 815 7.71 -1.95 13.31
C GLN A 815 6.60 -1.86 12.23
N GLY A 816 7.00 -1.76 10.97
CA GLY A 816 6.12 -1.66 9.81
C GLY A 816 5.53 -0.26 9.56
N LYS A 817 6.06 0.79 10.21
CA LYS A 817 5.62 2.18 10.00
C LYS A 817 6.41 2.94 8.94
N GLY A 818 7.61 2.45 8.58
CA GLY A 818 8.48 3.09 7.61
C GLY A 818 8.12 2.74 6.17
N GLU A 819 8.08 3.75 5.32
CA GLU A 819 7.89 3.65 3.88
C GLU A 819 9.13 4.23 3.17
N PHE A 820 9.41 3.74 1.96
CA PHE A 820 10.45 4.34 1.13
C PHE A 820 10.05 4.34 -0.34
N SER A 821 10.50 5.37 -1.05
CA SER A 821 10.48 5.44 -2.51
C SER A 821 11.92 5.49 -3.01
N MET A 822 12.13 5.12 -4.27
CA MET A 822 13.44 5.26 -4.90
C MET A 822 13.31 5.56 -6.38
N GLU A 823 14.14 6.48 -6.85
CA GLU A 823 14.19 6.90 -8.25
C GLU A 823 15.60 6.79 -8.80
N TYR A 824 15.72 6.46 -10.10
CA TYR A 824 17.01 6.39 -10.76
C TYR A 824 17.62 7.80 -10.85
N LYS A 825 18.86 7.96 -10.36
CA LYS A 825 19.59 9.23 -10.39
C LYS A 825 20.61 9.26 -11.53
N CYS A 826 21.60 8.37 -11.46
CA CYS A 826 22.71 8.30 -12.42
C CYS A 826 23.48 6.99 -12.28
N HIS A 827 24.37 6.70 -13.22
CA HIS A 827 25.35 5.62 -13.10
C HIS A 827 26.67 6.14 -12.49
N THR A 828 27.19 5.48 -11.46
CA THR A 828 28.46 5.83 -10.81
C THR A 828 29.44 4.66 -10.81
N PRO A 829 30.76 4.89 -10.77
CA PRO A 829 31.75 3.82 -10.70
C PRO A 829 31.53 2.88 -9.51
N VAL A 830 31.57 1.59 -9.79
CA VAL A 830 31.48 0.51 -8.79
C VAL A 830 32.75 0.50 -7.93
N MET A 831 32.63 0.07 -6.67
CA MET A 831 33.80 -0.17 -5.82
C MET A 831 34.73 -1.24 -6.42
N MET A 832 36.05 -1.00 -6.32
CA MET A 832 37.08 -1.86 -6.95
C MET A 832 37.00 -3.35 -6.54
N ASN A 833 36.51 -3.67 -5.35
CA ASN A 833 36.31 -5.06 -4.91
C ASN A 833 35.18 -5.76 -5.68
N ILE A 834 34.02 -5.10 -5.82
CA ILE A 834 32.87 -5.63 -6.58
C ILE A 834 33.21 -5.70 -8.07
N GLN A 835 33.92 -4.70 -8.59
CA GLN A 835 34.38 -4.70 -9.99
C GLN A 835 35.25 -5.93 -10.31
N LYS A 836 36.21 -6.28 -9.43
CA LYS A 836 37.04 -7.48 -9.59
C LYS A 836 36.21 -8.77 -9.55
N GLU A 837 35.26 -8.87 -8.63
CA GLU A 837 34.37 -10.03 -8.53
C GLU A 837 33.54 -10.21 -9.81
N MET A 838 33.01 -9.12 -10.37
CA MET A 838 32.28 -9.14 -11.65
C MET A 838 33.16 -9.56 -12.83
N GLN A 839 34.40 -9.07 -12.88
CA GLN A 839 35.37 -9.46 -13.91
C GLN A 839 35.71 -10.96 -13.83
N GLU A 840 35.92 -11.48 -12.63
CA GLU A 840 36.17 -12.90 -12.42
C GLU A 840 34.97 -13.76 -12.82
N ALA A 841 33.76 -13.35 -12.44
CA ALA A 841 32.52 -14.03 -12.83
C ALA A 841 32.33 -14.03 -14.36
N TYR A 842 32.62 -12.92 -15.02
CA TYR A 842 32.56 -12.83 -16.48
C TYR A 842 33.61 -13.72 -17.15
N ARG A 843 34.86 -13.73 -16.63
CA ARG A 843 35.93 -14.60 -17.14
C ARG A 843 35.56 -16.07 -17.02
N LYS A 844 34.97 -16.50 -15.89
CA LYS A 844 34.46 -17.86 -15.68
C LYS A 844 33.39 -18.24 -16.70
N LYS A 845 32.39 -17.35 -16.92
CA LYS A 845 31.35 -17.56 -17.93
C LYS A 845 31.91 -17.67 -19.35
N GLN A 846 32.97 -16.93 -19.68
CA GLN A 846 33.62 -17.05 -20.99
C GLN A 846 34.39 -18.37 -21.14
N THR A 847 35.02 -18.87 -20.07
CA THR A 847 35.71 -20.18 -20.11
C THR A 847 34.75 -21.36 -20.17
N GLU A 848 33.54 -21.24 -19.62
CA GLU A 848 32.51 -22.30 -19.71
C GLU A 848 31.80 -22.33 -21.08
N LYS A 849 31.80 -21.21 -21.81
CA LYS A 849 31.24 -21.11 -23.17
C LYS A 849 32.22 -21.53 -24.27
N LYS A 850 33.51 -21.62 -23.97
CA LYS A 850 34.57 -22.11 -24.86
C LYS A 850 34.81 -23.58 -24.60
#